data_AF-A0AA39QIG8-F1
#
_entry.id   AF-A0AA39QIG8-F1
#
_cell.length_a   1.000
_cell.length_b   1.000
_cell.length_c   1.000
_cell.angle_alpha   90.00
_cell.angle_beta   90.00
_cell.angle_gamma   90.00
#
_symmetry.space_group_name_H-M   'P 1'
#
loop_
_entity.id
_entity.type
_entity.pdbx_description
1 polymer ?
#
loop_
_entity_poly.entity_id
_entity_poly.type
_entity_poly.pdbx_seq_one_letter_code
_entity_poly.pdbx_strand_id
1 'polypeptide(L)'
;MPGRNGKQVADIVTNADVAQSLVIGLEGVEFRDERLEFEVGVFNAPGAMGALTPRNENTLTISCRAPSVRYVVEYRDIPFCRTKVAELNGRICAGRRVKVEMNQLPPQRVVPSFRSNTIKISNLPDVVPDATVTAFAQSHLIRRLKPNSFDTLLATRSIHKHINRMEGVEIESFDVTSRGDNEAGILSIRVLFDTWDSAKKVHDALLDRRFDYICNSAFWLRIAPQALYTIIIPSGQYCSQETLWKELQENIKDRKACNIIIRPLNGGDYRIQVSGTVKAALGALKVRVERLAAGEKIDGWYDHLTYPQAHLVQKITEAGAFLRSDYWKRTLKLYGEPKAVEKAKVIVMEELNRLASLEVTVKLERSSVGYFARTGLAAMREVFGEDNVTLNVRSSAITVRGGEEVRLHLNNHITESRKSVNVNVTPGSQTCPVCYDEVLTPFQLVCEHVYCTGCIRHFLTSAAQTGVFPLVCMGNESTCGTPISIPVIQKFLPQPAFNHLLETVFTTHVDKHPQEFRYCKTPDCTQIYRRSEAVSVLRCPSCFSEICSSCGEDSHGRMSCEYALIHNNPVEQERKSQTWLLQRRDIKQCPTCSRLLQKAEGCNHITCPCRAHICWRCMEVFNANNIYDHMSTVHGSIDDEPDDHGVAPEQNDRLEQERIALYHAEVIEQRRREEAARIAQMQREQLSREQDRISAQHAEAIERRKREGEQERQREERAAQWRRQQAEWQ
;
A
#
# COMPACT_ATOMS: atom_id res chain seq x y z
N MET A 1 22.14 -8.19 12.25
CA MET A 1 22.87 -9.03 11.25
C MET A 1 24.28 -8.46 11.11
N PRO A 2 25.36 -9.26 11.07
CA PRO A 2 26.65 -8.76 10.60
C PRO A 2 26.60 -8.65 9.06
N GLY A 3 26.69 -7.43 8.51
CA GLY A 3 26.72 -7.19 7.07
C GLY A 3 28.03 -7.69 6.46
N ARG A 4 27.98 -8.13 5.19
CA ARG A 4 29.11 -8.70 4.43
C ARG A 4 30.37 -7.81 4.32
N ASN A 5 30.34 -6.58 4.81
CA ASN A 5 31.47 -5.62 4.81
C ASN A 5 31.95 -5.24 6.22
N GLY A 6 31.62 -6.00 7.27
CA GLY A 6 32.01 -5.69 8.66
C GLY A 6 31.14 -4.63 9.35
N LYS A 7 30.24 -3.96 8.62
CA LYS A 7 29.23 -3.06 9.18
C LYS A 7 28.08 -3.83 9.82
N GLN A 8 27.75 -3.51 11.07
CA GLN A 8 26.61 -4.08 11.78
C GLN A 8 25.37 -3.20 11.54
N VAL A 9 24.27 -3.84 11.14
CA VAL A 9 22.97 -3.18 10.94
C VAL A 9 22.06 -3.54 12.09
N ALA A 10 21.47 -2.52 12.71
CA ALA A 10 20.49 -2.64 13.78
C ALA A 10 19.16 -2.03 13.33
N ASP A 11 18.10 -2.83 13.36
CA ASP A 11 16.74 -2.39 12.99
C ASP A 11 16.03 -1.89 14.26
N ILE A 12 15.61 -0.63 14.25
CA ILE A 12 14.89 0.00 15.36
C ILE A 12 13.46 0.31 14.90
N VAL A 13 12.47 -0.33 15.52
CA VAL A 13 11.06 -0.09 15.24
C VAL A 13 10.53 0.94 16.24
N THR A 14 10.07 2.09 15.75
CA THR A 14 9.50 3.16 16.57
C THR A 14 8.47 3.97 15.77
N ASN A 15 7.79 4.90 16.43
CA ASN A 15 6.84 5.81 15.78
C ASN A 15 7.56 6.72 14.77
N ALA A 16 6.91 7.00 13.63
CA ALA A 16 7.51 7.77 12.52
C ALA A 16 8.07 9.15 12.96
N ASP A 17 7.36 9.85 13.85
CA ASP A 17 7.78 11.14 14.40
C ASP A 17 9.06 11.03 15.25
N VAL A 18 9.18 9.94 16.02
CA VAL A 18 10.34 9.65 16.87
C VAL A 18 11.52 9.23 15.99
N ALA A 19 11.29 8.39 14.98
CA ALA A 19 12.32 7.98 14.02
C ALA A 19 12.90 9.18 13.27
N GLN A 20 12.05 10.09 12.79
CA GLN A 20 12.50 11.24 12.00
C GLN A 20 13.25 12.28 12.86
N SER A 21 12.82 12.47 14.11
CA SER A 21 13.54 13.30 15.08
C SER A 21 14.90 12.71 15.47
N LEU A 22 14.96 11.38 15.63
CA LEU A 22 16.21 10.66 15.90
C LEU A 22 17.20 10.75 14.73
N VAL A 23 16.73 10.58 13.49
CA VAL A 23 17.59 10.73 12.31
C VAL A 23 18.11 12.14 12.16
N ILE A 24 17.27 13.17 12.32
CA ILE A 24 17.75 14.57 12.29
C ILE A 24 18.80 14.83 13.38
N GLY A 25 18.65 14.24 14.56
CA GLY A 25 19.58 14.42 15.68
C GLY A 25 20.86 13.57 15.59
N LEU A 26 20.84 12.46 14.87
CA LEU A 26 21.91 11.46 14.87
C LEU A 26 22.61 11.29 13.52
N GLU A 27 22.06 11.83 12.42
CA GLU A 27 22.65 11.75 11.08
C GLU A 27 24.07 12.32 11.07
N GLY A 28 25.06 11.49 10.72
CA GLY A 28 26.46 11.90 10.64
C GLY A 28 27.18 12.03 11.98
N VAL A 29 26.59 11.55 13.08
CA VAL A 29 27.29 11.43 14.38
C VAL A 29 28.44 10.43 14.24
N GLU A 30 29.62 10.81 14.72
CA GLU A 30 30.79 9.94 14.79
C GLU A 30 30.66 8.98 15.98
N PHE A 31 30.70 7.69 15.68
CA PHE A 31 30.74 6.63 16.68
C PHE A 31 31.90 5.69 16.33
N ARG A 32 32.92 5.67 17.21
CA ARG A 32 34.14 4.86 17.05
C ARG A 32 34.83 5.08 15.69
N ASP A 33 35.08 6.34 15.36
CA ASP A 33 35.77 6.79 14.13
C ASP A 33 35.05 6.47 12.81
N GLU A 34 33.79 6.00 12.87
CA GLU A 34 32.91 5.86 11.71
C GLU A 34 31.67 6.76 11.82
N ARG A 35 31.20 7.23 10.68
CA ARG A 35 29.96 8.02 10.59
C ARG A 35 28.76 7.10 10.50
N LEU A 36 27.81 7.32 11.41
CA LEU A 36 26.54 6.63 11.38
C LEU A 36 25.62 7.27 10.33
N GLU A 37 25.11 6.45 9.42
CA GLU A 37 24.05 6.80 8.47
C GLU A 37 22.74 6.24 8.99
N PHE A 38 21.67 7.04 9.01
CA PHE A 38 20.36 6.60 9.46
C PHE A 38 19.34 6.71 8.34
N GLU A 39 18.66 5.60 8.05
CA GLU A 39 17.57 5.57 7.07
C GLU A 39 16.24 5.36 7.80
N VAL A 40 15.33 6.35 7.74
CA VAL A 40 13.94 6.18 8.18
C VAL A 40 13.17 5.46 7.09
N GLY A 41 13.10 4.15 7.18
CA GLY A 41 12.12 3.33 6.46
C GLY A 41 10.83 3.24 7.25
N VAL A 42 9.68 3.23 6.58
CA VAL A 42 8.46 2.69 7.16
C VAL A 42 8.70 1.19 7.31
N PHE A 43 8.43 0.60 8.49
CA PHE A 43 8.45 -0.85 8.64
C PHE A 43 7.34 -1.43 7.76
N ASN A 44 7.69 -1.75 6.53
CA ASN A 44 6.77 -2.31 5.56
C ASN A 44 6.49 -3.75 5.95
N ALA A 45 5.22 -4.10 6.11
CA ALA A 45 4.84 -5.51 6.10
C ALA A 45 5.45 -6.15 4.83
N PRO A 46 6.11 -7.32 4.90
CA PRO A 46 6.70 -7.96 3.74
C PRO A 46 5.70 -8.11 2.58
N GLY A 47 5.92 -7.38 1.49
CA GLY A 47 5.05 -7.35 0.30
C GLY A 47 4.08 -6.17 0.21
N ALA A 48 4.05 -5.25 1.17
CA ALA A 48 3.25 -4.03 1.13
C ALA A 48 4.14 -2.78 1.00
N MET A 49 3.70 -1.81 0.20
CA MET A 49 4.38 -0.52 0.09
C MET A 49 4.01 0.34 1.28
N GLY A 50 5.01 0.85 1.99
CA GLY A 50 4.80 1.88 2.99
C GLY A 50 4.40 3.18 2.30
N ALA A 51 3.27 3.75 2.70
CA ALA A 51 3.05 5.16 2.50
C ALA A 51 4.05 5.89 3.40
N LEU A 52 4.93 6.72 2.85
CA LEU A 52 5.46 7.82 3.67
C LEU A 52 4.21 8.59 4.13
N THR A 53 3.85 8.49 5.40
CA THR A 53 2.75 9.27 5.97
C THR A 53 2.94 10.71 5.52
N PRO A 54 2.05 11.23 4.66
CA PRO A 54 2.24 12.54 4.10
C PRO A 54 1.77 13.52 5.16
N ARG A 55 2.63 13.83 6.13
CA ARG A 55 2.37 14.96 7.02
C ARG A 55 2.44 16.30 6.29
N ASN A 56 2.72 16.30 4.99
CA ASN A 56 3.11 17.48 4.23
C ASN A 56 2.74 17.34 2.73
N GLU A 57 1.63 16.67 2.41
CA GLU A 57 1.16 16.48 1.02
C GLU A 57 1.02 17.82 0.27
N ASN A 58 0.73 18.90 1.01
CA ASN A 58 0.56 20.25 0.49
C ASN A 58 1.75 21.17 0.79
N THR A 59 2.95 20.62 1.00
CA THR A 59 4.11 21.42 1.42
C THR A 59 5.04 21.76 0.26
N LEU A 60 5.34 23.05 0.12
CA LEU A 60 6.40 23.56 -0.73
C LEU A 60 7.64 23.89 0.11
N THR A 61 8.79 23.33 -0.27
CA THR A 61 10.09 23.76 0.25
C THR A 61 10.73 24.72 -0.74
N ILE A 62 10.96 25.95 -0.29
CA ILE A 62 11.63 27.02 -1.04
C ILE A 62 13.03 27.18 -0.45
N SER A 63 14.06 27.03 -1.27
CA SER A 63 15.45 27.11 -0.81
C SER A 63 16.31 27.97 -1.71
N CYS A 64 17.30 28.66 -1.16
CA CYS A 64 18.33 29.35 -1.93
C CYS A 64 19.65 29.38 -1.16
N ARG A 65 20.73 29.83 -1.81
CA ARG A 65 22.00 30.04 -1.10
C ARG A 65 21.86 31.19 -0.13
N ALA A 66 22.26 30.95 1.11
CA ALA A 66 22.36 32.02 2.11
C ALA A 66 23.50 32.99 1.76
N PRO A 67 23.50 34.19 2.35
CA PRO A 67 24.60 35.15 2.23
C PRO A 67 25.94 34.47 2.50
N SER A 68 26.86 34.65 1.57
CA SER A 68 28.19 34.04 1.68
C SER A 68 29.28 34.92 1.10
N VAL A 69 30.48 34.74 1.66
CA VAL A 69 31.69 35.38 1.23
C VAL A 69 32.68 34.34 0.71
N ARG A 70 33.60 34.82 -0.14
CA ARG A 70 34.68 34.03 -0.70
C ARG A 70 36.01 34.64 -0.30
N TYR A 71 37.00 33.80 -0.05
CA TYR A 71 38.37 34.22 0.24
C TYR A 71 39.33 33.69 -0.79
N VAL A 72 40.35 34.48 -1.09
CA VAL A 72 41.55 34.02 -1.79
C VAL A 72 42.66 33.96 -0.77
N VAL A 73 43.34 32.82 -0.68
CA VAL A 73 44.45 32.62 0.26
C VAL A 73 45.71 32.33 -0.53
N GLU A 74 46.79 33.04 -0.20
CA GLU A 74 48.10 32.86 -0.81
C GLU A 74 49.00 31.97 0.05
N TYR A 75 49.76 31.12 -0.64
CA TYR A 75 50.79 30.27 -0.04
C TYR A 75 52.10 30.37 -0.81
N ARG A 76 53.16 29.79 -0.25
CA ARG A 76 54.52 29.86 -0.81
C ARG A 76 54.66 29.35 -2.25
N ASP A 77 53.96 28.27 -2.60
CA ASP A 77 54.13 27.60 -3.89
C ASP A 77 52.85 26.83 -4.32
N ILE A 78 52.79 26.46 -5.61
CA ILE A 78 51.65 25.77 -6.22
C ILE A 78 51.47 24.33 -5.67
N PRO A 79 52.53 23.51 -5.52
CA PRO A 79 52.40 22.19 -4.89
C PRO A 79 51.75 22.23 -3.51
N PHE A 80 52.15 23.18 -2.66
CA PHE A 80 51.61 23.38 -1.33
C PHE A 80 50.15 23.83 -1.37
N CYS A 81 49.78 24.69 -2.34
CA CYS A 81 48.37 25.00 -2.59
C CYS A 81 47.56 23.74 -2.89
N ARG A 82 48.06 22.84 -3.75
CA ARG A 82 47.35 21.58 -4.08
C ARG A 82 47.18 20.68 -2.87
N THR A 83 48.20 20.56 -2.03
CA THR A 83 48.11 19.85 -0.74
C THR A 83 47.03 20.49 0.15
N LYS A 84 47.02 21.82 0.27
CA LYS A 84 46.01 22.53 1.07
C LYS A 84 44.59 22.42 0.49
N VAL A 85 44.43 22.38 -0.83
CA VAL A 85 43.13 22.08 -1.46
C VAL A 85 42.64 20.69 -1.03
N ALA A 86 43.48 19.66 -1.12
CA ALA A 86 43.12 18.30 -0.72
C ALA A 86 42.81 18.18 0.78
N GLU A 87 43.54 18.93 1.61
CA GLU A 87 43.37 18.93 3.07
C GLU A 87 42.09 19.65 3.53
N LEU A 88 41.79 20.81 2.95
CA LEU A 88 40.77 21.74 3.44
C LEU A 88 39.43 21.62 2.72
N ASN A 89 39.39 21.11 1.48
CA ASN A 89 38.16 20.99 0.72
C ASN A 89 37.16 20.06 1.41
N GLY A 90 35.92 20.54 1.63
CA GLY A 90 34.86 19.77 2.27
C GLY A 90 34.94 19.71 3.81
N ARG A 91 35.93 20.39 4.43
CA ARG A 91 35.96 20.60 5.88
C ARG A 91 35.01 21.71 6.32
N ILE A 92 34.69 21.74 7.61
CA ILE A 92 33.82 22.73 8.23
C ILE A 92 34.66 23.93 8.70
N CYS A 93 34.23 25.14 8.37
CA CYS A 93 34.79 26.39 8.85
C CYS A 93 33.64 27.35 9.18
N ALA A 94 33.65 27.92 10.38
CA ALA A 94 32.59 28.80 10.89
C ALA A 94 31.17 28.20 10.72
N GLY A 95 31.03 26.89 11.03
CA GLY A 95 29.77 26.16 10.92
C GLY A 95 29.34 25.77 9.50
N ARG A 96 30.09 26.14 8.45
CA ARG A 96 29.77 25.78 7.05
C ARG A 96 30.82 24.89 6.42
N ARG A 97 30.37 23.96 5.59
CA ARG A 97 31.21 23.12 4.74
C ARG A 97 31.74 23.97 3.59
N VAL A 98 33.04 24.19 3.57
CA VAL A 98 33.68 25.05 2.57
C VAL A 98 34.08 24.27 1.32
N LYS A 99 33.92 24.90 0.16
CA LYS A 99 34.50 24.41 -1.09
C LYS A 99 35.83 25.11 -1.29
N VAL A 100 36.91 24.34 -1.39
CA VAL A 100 38.25 24.85 -1.62
C VAL A 100 38.71 24.39 -3.00
N GLU A 101 39.13 25.33 -3.84
CA GLU A 101 39.59 25.06 -5.20
C GLU A 101 40.85 25.88 -5.51
N MET A 102 41.67 25.39 -6.44
CA MET A 102 42.76 26.21 -6.97
C MET A 102 42.17 27.48 -7.59
N ASN A 103 42.75 28.64 -7.29
CA ASN A 103 42.33 29.86 -7.94
C ASN A 103 42.81 29.82 -9.39
N GLN A 104 41.89 29.83 -10.34
CA GLN A 104 42.18 29.79 -11.77
C GLN A 104 41.76 31.11 -12.42
N LEU A 105 42.53 31.56 -13.41
CA LEU A 105 42.15 32.69 -14.26
C LEU A 105 40.89 32.32 -15.03
N PRO A 106 39.84 33.18 -15.02
CA PRO A 106 38.72 33.01 -15.93
C PRO A 106 39.22 33.02 -17.39
N PRO A 107 38.70 32.15 -18.27
CA PRO A 107 39.07 32.19 -19.68
C PRO A 107 38.83 33.59 -20.25
N GLN A 108 39.80 34.12 -21.01
CA GLN A 108 39.73 35.42 -21.72
C GLN A 108 39.84 36.70 -20.86
N ARG A 109 40.21 36.63 -19.57
CA ARG A 109 40.51 37.82 -18.74
C ARG A 109 41.96 37.85 -18.28
N VAL A 110 42.68 38.93 -18.61
CA VAL A 110 44.00 39.21 -18.02
C VAL A 110 43.79 40.02 -16.75
N VAL A 111 44.18 39.45 -15.60
CA VAL A 111 44.16 40.14 -14.31
C VAL A 111 45.61 40.42 -13.91
N PRO A 112 46.09 41.68 -13.98
CA PRO A 112 47.51 42.03 -13.79
C PRO A 112 48.12 41.58 -12.45
N SER A 113 47.29 41.39 -11.43
CA SER A 113 47.68 40.99 -10.07
C SER A 113 47.29 39.53 -9.73
N PHE A 114 47.09 38.67 -10.73
CA PHE A 114 46.79 37.26 -10.50
C PHE A 114 48.03 36.48 -10.03
N ARG A 115 47.85 35.74 -8.93
CA ARG A 115 48.86 34.90 -8.31
C ARG A 115 48.41 33.44 -8.44
N SER A 116 49.22 32.62 -9.11
CA SER A 116 48.91 31.20 -9.37
C SER A 116 49.08 30.30 -8.13
N ASN A 117 49.83 30.77 -7.14
CA ASN A 117 50.02 30.19 -5.80
C ASN A 117 48.88 30.57 -4.83
N THR A 118 47.64 30.66 -5.32
CA THR A 118 46.48 30.99 -4.48
C THR A 118 45.39 29.93 -4.58
N ILE A 119 44.69 29.72 -3.46
CA ILE A 119 43.47 28.91 -3.39
C ILE A 119 42.27 29.84 -3.17
N LYS A 120 41.08 29.34 -3.51
CA LYS A 120 39.82 30.03 -3.31
C LYS A 120 38.93 29.20 -2.38
N ILE A 121 38.52 29.81 -1.28
CA ILE A 121 37.61 29.23 -0.29
C ILE A 121 36.22 29.85 -0.50
N SER A 122 35.21 29.02 -0.68
CA SER A 122 33.82 29.42 -0.92
C SER A 122 32.87 28.82 0.12
N ASN A 123 31.67 29.40 0.21
CA ASN A 123 30.60 29.01 1.16
C ASN A 123 30.83 29.40 2.62
N LEU A 124 31.61 30.45 2.88
CA LEU A 124 31.78 30.99 4.23
C LEU A 124 30.63 31.95 4.59
N PRO A 125 30.21 32.05 5.87
CA PRO A 125 29.26 33.06 6.31
C PRO A 125 29.73 34.48 5.97
N ASP A 126 28.81 35.36 5.56
CA ASP A 126 29.14 36.73 5.17
C ASP A 126 29.64 37.61 6.33
N VAL A 127 29.36 37.23 7.57
CA VAL A 127 29.85 37.86 8.81
C VAL A 127 31.07 37.15 9.43
N VAL A 128 31.69 36.18 8.73
CA VAL A 128 32.85 35.44 9.29
C VAL A 128 34.02 36.39 9.62
N PRO A 129 34.64 36.26 10.82
CA PRO A 129 35.85 36.99 11.16
C PRO A 129 37.06 36.49 10.34
N ASP A 130 37.88 37.41 9.88
CA ASP A 130 39.10 37.12 9.12
C ASP A 130 40.07 36.22 9.92
N ALA A 131 40.15 36.39 11.24
CA ALA A 131 40.95 35.55 12.13
C ALA A 131 40.56 34.06 12.08
N THR A 132 39.27 33.75 11.95
CA THR A 132 38.77 32.37 11.83
C THR A 132 39.23 31.74 10.51
N VAL A 133 39.21 32.52 9.42
CA VAL A 133 39.67 32.06 8.10
C VAL A 133 41.20 31.90 8.08
N THR A 134 41.94 32.81 8.71
CA THR A 134 43.40 32.71 8.89
C THR A 134 43.78 31.45 9.66
N ALA A 135 43.10 31.16 10.77
CA ALA A 135 43.34 29.96 11.57
C ALA A 135 43.01 28.68 10.78
N PHE A 136 41.89 28.66 10.08
CA PHE A 136 41.48 27.53 9.24
C PHE A 136 42.44 27.27 8.07
N ALA A 137 42.84 28.34 7.38
CA ALA A 137 43.72 28.24 6.20
C ALA A 137 45.20 28.14 6.57
N GLN A 138 45.57 28.36 7.84
CA GLN A 138 46.95 28.40 8.33
C GLN A 138 47.83 29.38 7.52
N SER A 139 47.27 30.53 7.13
CA SER A 139 47.96 31.59 6.39
C SER A 139 47.40 32.95 6.74
N HIS A 140 48.28 33.94 6.92
CA HIS A 140 47.93 35.34 7.15
C HIS A 140 47.70 36.11 5.85
N LEU A 141 48.07 35.53 4.69
CA LEU A 141 47.90 36.15 3.38
C LEU A 141 46.53 35.82 2.81
N ILE A 142 45.48 36.38 3.42
CA ILE A 142 44.10 36.19 2.98
C ILE A 142 43.55 37.48 2.36
N ARG A 143 42.72 37.33 1.33
CA ARG A 143 42.00 38.43 0.69
C ARG A 143 40.51 38.09 0.59
N ARG A 144 39.69 38.87 1.29
CA ARG A 144 38.23 38.77 1.24
C ARG A 144 37.71 39.31 -0.09
N LEU A 145 36.91 38.52 -0.80
CA LEU A 145 36.22 38.95 -2.02
C LEU A 145 34.88 39.60 -1.68
N LYS A 146 34.35 40.41 -2.61
CA LYS A 146 33.03 41.03 -2.45
C LYS A 146 31.97 39.96 -2.14
N PRO A 147 31.28 40.05 -0.98
CA PRO A 147 30.26 39.08 -0.61
C PRO A 147 29.03 39.23 -1.51
N ASN A 148 28.34 38.12 -1.75
CA ASN A 148 26.98 38.15 -2.23
C ASN A 148 26.09 38.11 -0.98
N SER A 149 25.80 39.29 -0.42
CA SER A 149 25.05 39.45 0.82
C SER A 149 23.67 40.04 0.56
N PHE A 150 22.67 39.51 1.24
CA PHE A 150 21.32 40.05 1.31
C PHE A 150 20.76 39.81 2.71
N ASP A 151 19.79 40.61 3.13
CA ASP A 151 19.14 40.41 4.43
C ASP A 151 18.17 39.22 4.34
N THR A 152 18.49 38.15 5.08
CA THR A 152 17.68 36.93 5.11
C THR A 152 16.29 37.18 5.70
N LEU A 153 16.13 38.08 6.68
CA LEU A 153 14.84 38.46 7.25
C LEU A 153 13.99 39.20 6.21
N LEU A 154 14.58 40.15 5.50
CA LEU A 154 13.89 40.89 4.45
C LEU A 154 13.51 39.99 3.27
N ALA A 155 14.38 39.07 2.89
CA ALA A 155 14.09 38.07 1.87
C ALA A 155 12.92 37.17 2.28
N THR A 156 12.93 36.62 3.50
CA THR A 156 11.83 35.79 4.02
C THR A 156 10.51 36.54 4.04
N ARG A 157 10.48 37.79 4.55
CA ARG A 157 9.26 38.62 4.56
C ARG A 157 8.76 38.93 3.15
N SER A 158 9.67 39.19 2.21
CA SER A 158 9.32 39.48 0.81
C SER A 158 8.69 38.27 0.13
N ILE A 159 9.22 37.05 0.39
CA ILE A 159 8.64 35.80 -0.11
C ILE A 159 7.24 35.59 0.48
N HIS A 160 7.08 35.71 1.80
CA HIS A 160 5.77 35.57 2.44
C HIS A 160 4.73 36.54 1.86
N LYS A 161 5.12 37.81 1.66
CA LYS A 161 4.26 38.82 1.02
C LYS A 161 3.94 38.50 -0.44
N HIS A 162 4.88 37.91 -1.18
CA HIS A 162 4.66 37.49 -2.56
C HIS A 162 3.63 36.36 -2.62
N ILE A 163 3.69 35.40 -1.69
CA ILE A 163 2.75 34.28 -1.63
C ILE A 163 1.34 34.77 -1.28
N ASN A 164 1.20 35.60 -0.24
CA ASN A 164 -0.10 36.13 0.20
C ASN A 164 -0.80 37.07 -0.80
N ARG A 165 -0.10 37.52 -1.85
CA ARG A 165 -0.68 38.35 -2.92
C ARG A 165 -1.29 37.54 -4.05
N MET A 166 -1.12 36.22 -4.06
CA MET A 166 -1.69 35.36 -5.09
C MET A 166 -3.14 35.03 -4.75
N GLU A 167 -4.05 35.32 -5.68
CA GLU A 167 -5.48 35.01 -5.50
C GLU A 167 -5.72 33.50 -5.41
N GLY A 168 -6.55 33.07 -4.46
CA GLY A 168 -6.93 31.66 -4.30
C GLY A 168 -5.81 30.76 -3.76
N VAL A 169 -4.90 31.30 -2.95
CA VAL A 169 -3.86 30.55 -2.23
C VAL A 169 -4.01 30.81 -0.74
N GLU A 170 -4.23 29.78 0.07
CA GLU A 170 -4.26 29.88 1.53
C GLU A 170 -3.05 29.15 2.16
N ILE A 171 -2.36 29.84 3.08
CA ILE A 171 -1.20 29.32 3.81
C ILE A 171 -1.66 28.87 5.20
N GLU A 172 -1.41 27.61 5.55
CA GLU A 172 -1.64 27.08 6.90
C GLU A 172 -0.44 27.34 7.82
N SER A 173 0.78 27.13 7.32
CA SER A 173 2.01 27.40 8.07
C SER A 173 3.13 27.94 7.17
N PHE A 174 3.98 28.79 7.75
CA PHE A 174 5.15 29.35 7.09
C PHE A 174 6.35 29.26 8.05
N ASP A 175 7.19 28.26 7.83
CA ASP A 175 8.26 27.87 8.75
C ASP A 175 9.63 28.09 8.10
N VAL A 176 10.44 28.95 8.70
CA VAL A 176 11.85 29.13 8.28
C VAL A 176 12.69 28.04 8.93
N THR A 177 13.00 26.99 8.20
CA THR A 177 13.70 25.80 8.72
C THR A 177 15.20 26.00 8.86
N SER A 178 15.80 26.88 8.04
CA SER A 178 17.20 27.29 8.22
C SER A 178 17.43 28.65 7.59
N ARG A 179 18.21 29.52 8.25
CA ARG A 179 18.63 30.83 7.70
C ARG A 179 19.99 30.80 7.01
N GLY A 180 20.52 29.60 6.75
CA GLY A 180 21.89 29.41 6.26
C GLY A 180 22.90 29.06 7.34
N ASP A 181 22.43 28.72 8.54
CA ASP A 181 23.26 28.29 9.66
C ASP A 181 23.59 26.78 9.60
N ASN A 182 23.11 26.09 8.56
CA ASN A 182 23.46 24.69 8.28
C ASN A 182 24.82 24.57 7.58
N GLU A 183 25.41 23.37 7.61
CA GLU A 183 26.69 23.10 6.94
C GLU A 183 26.68 23.46 5.45
N ALA A 184 25.52 23.32 4.79
CA ALA A 184 25.37 23.59 3.36
C ALA A 184 25.31 25.10 3.02
N GLY A 185 25.08 25.99 3.99
CA GLY A 185 24.88 27.41 3.76
C GLY A 185 23.59 27.73 2.99
N ILE A 186 22.52 26.97 3.23
CA ILE A 186 21.25 27.08 2.50
C ILE A 186 20.18 27.73 3.38
N LEU A 187 19.58 28.82 2.90
CA LEU A 187 18.34 29.37 3.42
C LEU A 187 17.20 28.46 2.94
N SER A 188 16.40 27.93 3.86
CA SER A 188 15.30 27.02 3.55
C SER A 188 14.04 27.44 4.30
N ILE A 189 12.94 27.48 3.57
CA ILE A 189 11.62 27.87 4.03
C ILE A 189 10.65 26.77 3.62
N ARG A 190 9.85 26.30 4.57
CA ARG A 190 8.80 25.32 4.35
C ARG A 190 7.46 26.01 4.50
N VAL A 191 6.60 25.88 3.49
CA VAL A 191 5.27 26.48 3.47
C VAL A 191 4.24 25.37 3.31
N LEU A 192 3.30 25.29 4.24
CA LEU A 192 2.16 24.37 4.20
C LEU A 192 0.94 25.12 3.68
N PHE A 193 0.26 24.53 2.70
CA PHE A 193 -0.94 25.08 2.08
C PHE A 193 -2.17 24.24 2.41
N ASP A 194 -3.34 24.86 2.29
CA ASP A 194 -4.65 24.22 2.38
C ASP A 194 -4.83 23.08 1.36
N THR A 195 -4.29 23.26 0.15
CA THR A 195 -4.34 22.29 -0.94
C THR A 195 -3.01 22.17 -1.68
N TRP A 196 -2.78 21.02 -2.33
CA TRP A 196 -1.62 20.85 -3.20
C TRP A 196 -1.69 21.76 -4.44
N ASP A 197 -2.87 22.06 -4.95
CA ASP A 197 -3.03 22.97 -6.09
C ASP A 197 -2.58 24.40 -5.72
N SER A 198 -2.88 24.86 -4.50
CA SER A 198 -2.30 26.09 -3.93
C SER A 198 -0.76 26.01 -3.91
N ALA A 199 -0.19 24.91 -3.40
CA ALA A 199 1.26 24.71 -3.35
C ALA A 199 1.92 24.71 -4.75
N LYS A 200 1.25 24.10 -5.74
CA LYS A 200 1.72 24.04 -7.13
C LYS A 200 1.62 25.38 -7.85
N LYS A 201 0.53 26.12 -7.63
CA LYS A 201 0.36 27.47 -8.18
C LYS A 201 1.50 28.39 -7.72
N VAL A 202 1.86 28.32 -6.43
CA VAL A 202 2.99 29.06 -5.87
C VAL A 202 4.33 28.59 -6.43
N HIS A 203 4.53 27.28 -6.55
CA HIS A 203 5.74 26.72 -7.18
C HIS A 203 5.93 27.25 -8.59
N ASP A 204 4.91 27.14 -9.45
CA ASP A 204 4.99 27.55 -10.85
C ASP A 204 5.17 29.06 -10.98
N ALA A 205 4.61 29.86 -10.06
CA ALA A 205 4.80 31.31 -10.01
C ALA A 205 6.21 31.74 -9.60
N LEU A 206 6.94 30.92 -8.85
CA LEU A 206 8.31 31.18 -8.38
C LEU A 206 9.38 30.54 -9.28
N LEU A 207 9.00 29.54 -10.07
CA LEU A 207 9.90 28.79 -10.93
C LEU A 207 10.57 29.70 -11.98
N ASP A 208 11.88 29.55 -12.14
CA ASP A 208 12.73 30.29 -13.09
C ASP A 208 12.69 31.83 -13.01
N ARG A 209 12.03 32.42 -12.01
CA ARG A 209 12.05 33.86 -11.74
C ARG A 209 13.25 34.23 -10.87
N ARG A 210 13.83 35.39 -11.19
CA ARG A 210 14.92 35.99 -10.42
C ARG A 210 14.39 37.09 -9.52
N PHE A 211 14.94 37.16 -8.31
CA PHE A 211 14.48 38.11 -7.30
C PHE A 211 15.63 38.96 -6.76
N ASP A 212 15.42 40.27 -6.73
CA ASP A 212 16.42 41.27 -6.34
C ASP A 212 16.86 41.12 -4.88
N TYR A 213 15.92 40.74 -4.00
CA TYR A 213 16.15 40.54 -2.57
C TYR A 213 16.96 39.27 -2.24
N ILE A 214 17.37 38.48 -3.24
CA ILE A 214 18.34 37.38 -3.12
C ILE A 214 19.48 37.51 -4.15
N CYS A 215 19.89 38.75 -4.44
CA CYS A 215 20.97 39.06 -5.39
C CYS A 215 20.70 38.58 -6.83
N ASN A 216 19.48 38.78 -7.35
CA ASN A 216 19.06 38.37 -8.69
C ASN A 216 19.24 36.87 -8.96
N SER A 217 19.09 36.05 -7.92
CA SER A 217 19.14 34.59 -8.02
C SER A 217 17.72 34.00 -8.10
N ALA A 218 17.65 32.69 -8.39
CA ALA A 218 16.41 31.93 -8.45
C ALA A 218 16.31 30.97 -7.26
N PHE A 219 15.09 30.60 -6.88
CA PHE A 219 14.85 29.60 -5.84
C PHE A 219 14.99 28.18 -6.38
N TRP A 220 15.48 27.30 -5.52
CA TRP A 220 15.27 25.87 -5.65
C TRP A 220 13.96 25.51 -4.97
N LEU A 221 13.05 24.96 -5.75
CA LEU A 221 11.70 24.64 -5.30
C LEU A 221 11.54 23.12 -5.26
N ARG A 222 10.91 22.62 -4.20
CA ARG A 222 10.56 21.21 -4.07
C ARG A 222 9.17 21.10 -3.45
N ILE A 223 8.21 20.66 -4.23
CA ILE A 223 6.90 20.26 -3.70
C ILE A 223 7.02 18.82 -3.19
N ALA A 224 6.40 18.54 -2.04
CA ALA A 224 6.23 17.17 -1.59
C ALA A 224 5.44 16.38 -2.65
N PRO A 225 5.95 15.24 -3.15
CA PRO A 225 5.20 14.43 -4.10
C PRO A 225 3.87 14.01 -3.46
N GLN A 226 2.76 14.22 -4.17
CA GLN A 226 1.49 13.61 -3.77
C GLN A 226 1.70 12.09 -3.72
N ALA A 227 1.45 11.51 -2.55
CA ALA A 227 1.42 10.07 -2.32
C ALA A 227 2.65 9.30 -2.87
N LEU A 228 3.80 9.48 -2.21
CA LEU A 228 5.01 8.69 -2.46
C LEU A 228 4.97 7.37 -1.65
N TYR A 229 4.86 6.26 -2.35
CA TYR A 229 4.95 4.92 -1.79
C TYR A 229 6.36 4.37 -2.00
N THR A 230 6.93 3.70 -1.00
CA THR A 230 8.26 3.09 -1.12
C THR A 230 8.27 1.66 -0.58
N ILE A 231 8.98 0.77 -1.29
CA ILE A 231 9.38 -0.56 -0.80
C ILE A 231 10.87 -0.78 -1.07
N ILE A 232 11.51 -1.53 -0.19
CA ILE A 232 12.89 -1.99 -0.37
C ILE A 232 12.84 -3.50 -0.56
N ILE A 233 13.46 -3.99 -1.62
CA ILE A 233 13.55 -5.41 -1.92
C ILE A 233 15.01 -5.87 -2.03
N PRO A 234 15.33 -7.11 -1.62
CA PRO A 234 16.67 -7.65 -1.72
C PRO A 234 17.19 -7.72 -3.17
N SER A 235 18.51 -7.62 -3.33
CA SER A 235 19.19 -7.75 -4.64
C SER A 235 18.78 -9.01 -5.42
N GLY A 236 18.82 -10.18 -4.78
CA GLY A 236 18.46 -11.46 -5.40
C GLY A 236 17.01 -11.51 -5.88
N GLN A 237 16.09 -10.90 -5.11
CA GLN A 237 14.69 -10.78 -5.52
C GLN A 237 14.55 -9.90 -6.77
N TYR A 238 15.15 -8.70 -6.76
CA TYR A 238 15.10 -7.80 -7.90
C TYR A 238 15.67 -8.44 -9.18
N CYS A 239 16.85 -9.07 -9.08
CA CYS A 239 17.50 -9.71 -10.22
C CYS A 239 16.64 -10.84 -10.81
N SER A 240 15.99 -11.67 -9.99
CA SER A 240 15.09 -12.73 -10.48
C SER A 240 13.84 -12.19 -11.20
N GLN A 241 13.46 -10.94 -10.94
CA GLN A 241 12.24 -10.29 -11.46
C GLN A 241 12.56 -9.11 -12.40
N GLU A 242 13.80 -8.99 -12.88
CA GLU A 242 14.29 -7.77 -13.54
C GLU A 242 13.45 -7.41 -14.77
N THR A 243 13.06 -8.40 -15.58
CA THR A 243 12.21 -8.20 -16.76
C THR A 243 10.85 -7.65 -16.36
N LEU A 244 10.18 -8.26 -15.37
CA LEU A 244 8.88 -7.82 -14.85
C LEU A 244 8.93 -6.38 -14.33
N TRP A 245 10.00 -5.98 -13.65
CA TRP A 245 10.19 -4.60 -13.18
C TRP A 245 10.37 -3.61 -14.35
N LYS A 246 11.15 -3.99 -15.37
CA LYS A 246 11.36 -3.16 -16.58
C LYS A 246 10.07 -3.01 -17.39
N GLU A 247 9.36 -4.11 -17.63
CA GLU A 247 8.05 -4.09 -18.30
C GLU A 247 7.04 -3.21 -17.56
N LEU A 248 7.03 -3.27 -16.22
CA LEU A 248 6.16 -2.42 -15.42
C LEU A 248 6.48 -0.92 -15.60
N GLN A 249 7.77 -0.57 -15.72
CA GLN A 249 8.22 0.80 -15.95
C GLN A 249 7.96 1.29 -17.38
N GLU A 250 8.08 0.43 -18.38
CA GLU A 250 7.83 0.75 -19.80
C GLU A 250 6.35 0.91 -20.13
N ASN A 251 5.47 0.17 -19.46
CA ASN A 251 4.02 0.23 -19.68
C ASN A 251 3.34 1.51 -19.14
N ILE A 252 4.08 2.42 -18.51
CA ILE A 252 3.56 3.69 -18.00
C ILE A 252 3.43 4.71 -19.14
N LYS A 253 2.20 4.89 -19.64
CA LYS A 253 1.88 5.82 -20.74
C LYS A 253 2.03 7.29 -20.35
N ASP A 254 1.58 7.68 -19.16
CA ASP A 254 1.65 9.05 -18.65
C ASP A 254 2.48 9.12 -17.36
N ARG A 255 3.75 9.54 -17.51
CA ARG A 255 4.70 9.69 -16.41
C ARG A 255 4.36 10.84 -15.44
N LYS A 256 3.47 11.76 -15.83
CA LYS A 256 3.00 12.84 -14.93
C LYS A 256 1.85 12.35 -14.04
N ALA A 257 1.00 11.46 -14.57
CA ALA A 257 -0.08 10.83 -13.82
C ALA A 257 0.44 9.85 -12.76
N CYS A 258 1.36 8.97 -13.13
CA CYS A 258 2.06 8.08 -12.21
C CYS A 258 3.47 7.73 -12.73
N ASN A 259 4.40 7.49 -11.81
CA ASN A 259 5.79 7.20 -12.12
C ASN A 259 6.37 6.19 -11.11
N ILE A 260 7.21 5.28 -11.62
CA ILE A 260 7.99 4.35 -10.82
C ILE A 260 9.47 4.68 -10.95
N ILE A 261 10.18 4.71 -9.83
CA ILE A 261 11.62 4.98 -9.75
C ILE A 261 12.26 3.83 -8.99
N ILE A 262 13.19 3.14 -9.63
CA ILE A 262 13.95 2.02 -9.04
C ILE A 262 15.40 2.48 -8.87
N ARG A 263 15.95 2.37 -7.66
CA ARG A 263 17.32 2.79 -7.33
C ARG A 263 18.06 1.72 -6.53
N PRO A 264 19.32 1.39 -6.86
CA PRO A 264 20.14 0.56 -6.00
C PRO A 264 20.55 1.34 -4.73
N LEU A 265 20.67 0.61 -3.62
CA LEU A 265 21.13 1.10 -2.31
C LEU A 265 22.56 0.63 -2.02
N ASN A 266 23.20 1.31 -1.07
CA ASN A 266 24.51 0.93 -0.54
C ASN A 266 24.37 -0.43 0.19
N GLY A 267 24.77 -1.52 -0.47
CA GLY A 267 24.58 -2.89 0.04
C GLY A 267 23.99 -3.87 -0.98
N GLY A 268 23.54 -3.38 -2.14
CA GLY A 268 23.05 -4.18 -3.27
C GLY A 268 21.53 -4.29 -3.36
N ASP A 269 20.80 -3.94 -2.31
CA ASP A 269 19.34 -3.92 -2.31
C ASP A 269 18.76 -2.81 -3.18
N TYR A 270 17.48 -2.91 -3.53
CA TYR A 270 16.81 -1.98 -4.44
C TYR A 270 15.65 -1.27 -3.73
N ARG A 271 15.64 0.05 -3.82
CA ARG A 271 14.53 0.91 -3.41
C ARG A 271 13.63 1.17 -4.61
N ILE A 272 12.36 0.77 -4.50
CA ILE A 272 11.33 1.02 -5.49
C ILE A 272 10.38 2.07 -4.92
N GLN A 273 10.19 3.14 -5.69
CA GLN A 273 9.36 4.27 -5.32
C GLN A 273 8.28 4.49 -6.36
N VAL A 274 7.04 4.64 -5.91
CA VAL A 274 5.90 4.96 -6.78
C VAL A 274 5.32 6.30 -6.35
N SER A 275 5.14 7.20 -7.30
CA SER A 275 4.59 8.54 -7.07
C SER A 275 3.63 8.90 -8.20
N GLY A 276 2.69 9.81 -7.96
CA GLY A 276 1.75 10.20 -9.00
C GLY A 276 0.80 11.29 -8.54
N THR A 277 0.28 12.05 -9.50
CA THR A 277 -0.72 13.08 -9.25
C THR A 277 -2.15 12.56 -9.41
N VAL A 278 -2.33 11.49 -10.21
CA VAL A 278 -3.64 10.87 -10.45
C VAL A 278 -3.79 9.64 -9.54
N LYS A 279 -4.64 9.76 -8.51
CA LYS A 279 -4.85 8.74 -7.46
C LYS A 279 -5.18 7.35 -8.01
N ALA A 280 -6.08 7.24 -8.99
CA ALA A 280 -6.47 5.95 -9.57
C ALA A 280 -5.30 5.26 -10.31
N ALA A 281 -4.55 6.01 -11.13
CA ALA A 281 -3.39 5.49 -11.84
C ALA A 281 -2.24 5.12 -10.89
N LEU A 282 -2.02 5.94 -9.87
CA LEU A 282 -1.04 5.71 -8.81
C LEU A 282 -1.38 4.45 -8.01
N GLY A 283 -2.64 4.28 -7.59
CA GLY A 283 -3.05 3.12 -6.81
C GLY A 283 -3.03 1.82 -7.60
N ALA A 284 -3.41 1.84 -8.88
CA ALA A 284 -3.26 0.68 -9.76
C ALA A 284 -1.77 0.27 -9.91
N LEU A 285 -0.87 1.24 -10.11
CA LEU A 285 0.56 0.97 -10.18
C LEU A 285 1.12 0.46 -8.85
N LYS A 286 0.70 1.06 -7.73
CA LYS A 286 1.07 0.61 -6.37
C LYS A 286 0.71 -0.85 -6.13
N VAL A 287 -0.52 -1.26 -6.44
CA VAL A 287 -0.99 -2.65 -6.26
C VAL A 287 -0.16 -3.62 -7.11
N ARG A 288 0.18 -3.28 -8.36
CA ARG A 288 1.04 -4.11 -9.21
C ARG A 288 2.45 -4.27 -8.62
N VAL A 289 3.02 -3.19 -8.08
CA VAL A 289 4.32 -3.24 -7.38
C VAL A 289 4.24 -4.12 -6.13
N GLU A 290 3.20 -3.98 -5.31
CA GLU A 290 2.99 -4.79 -4.11
C GLU A 290 2.87 -6.27 -4.46
N ARG A 291 2.07 -6.61 -5.48
CA ARG A 291 1.91 -7.99 -5.96
C ARG A 291 3.24 -8.60 -6.39
N LEU A 292 4.01 -7.89 -7.20
CA LEU A 292 5.31 -8.38 -7.66
C LEU A 292 6.30 -8.54 -6.50
N ALA A 293 6.27 -7.63 -5.53
CA ALA A 293 7.10 -7.70 -4.34
C ALA A 293 6.64 -8.73 -3.31
N ALA A 294 5.38 -9.16 -3.33
CA ALA A 294 4.84 -10.14 -2.39
C ALA A 294 5.38 -11.55 -2.63
N GLY A 295 5.64 -11.91 -3.89
CA GLY A 295 6.10 -13.23 -4.33
C GLY A 295 5.04 -14.32 -4.21
N GLU A 296 5.34 -15.50 -4.74
CA GLU A 296 4.46 -16.67 -4.63
C GLU A 296 4.77 -17.45 -3.35
N LYS A 297 3.75 -17.70 -2.52
CA LYS A 297 3.88 -18.46 -1.28
C LYS A 297 3.82 -19.96 -1.57
N ILE A 298 4.70 -20.72 -0.94
CA ILE A 298 4.65 -22.19 -0.94
C ILE A 298 4.12 -22.69 0.40
N ASP A 299 3.24 -23.69 0.35
CA ASP A 299 2.75 -24.40 1.52
C ASP A 299 3.74 -25.49 1.95
N GLY A 300 4.01 -25.53 3.26
CA GLY A 300 4.99 -26.45 3.85
C GLY A 300 6.18 -25.70 4.46
N TRP A 301 6.63 -26.17 5.62
CA TRP A 301 7.75 -25.59 6.35
C TRP A 301 8.48 -26.65 7.15
N TYR A 302 9.81 -26.54 7.15
CA TYR A 302 10.67 -27.22 8.11
C TYR A 302 11.83 -26.31 8.52
N ASP A 303 12.33 -26.48 9.73
CA ASP A 303 13.33 -25.57 10.31
C ASP A 303 14.66 -25.55 9.55
N HIS A 304 15.04 -26.64 8.88
CA HIS A 304 16.23 -26.68 8.02
C HIS A 304 16.09 -25.86 6.73
N LEU A 305 14.88 -25.42 6.37
CA LEU A 305 14.64 -24.49 5.26
C LEU A 305 14.73 -23.02 5.70
N THR A 306 14.96 -22.76 6.99
CA THR A 306 15.34 -21.42 7.48
C THR A 306 16.63 -20.94 6.82
N TYR A 307 17.58 -21.87 6.71
CA TYR A 307 18.84 -21.67 6.00
C TYR A 307 18.98 -22.80 4.98
N PRO A 308 18.35 -22.63 3.79
CA PRO A 308 18.37 -23.66 2.77
C PRO A 308 19.80 -24.04 2.41
N GLN A 309 20.04 -25.32 2.20
CA GLN A 309 21.36 -25.80 1.80
C GLN A 309 21.81 -25.14 0.49
N ALA A 310 23.11 -24.86 0.35
CA ALA A 310 23.66 -24.16 -0.80
C ALA A 310 23.27 -24.81 -2.14
N HIS A 311 23.20 -26.16 -2.18
CA HIS A 311 22.79 -26.90 -3.37
C HIS A 311 21.33 -26.61 -3.78
N LEU A 312 20.42 -26.44 -2.81
CA LEU A 312 19.02 -26.11 -3.08
C LEU A 312 18.90 -24.69 -3.62
N VAL A 313 19.59 -23.74 -2.97
CA VAL A 313 19.64 -22.34 -3.41
C VAL A 313 20.20 -22.24 -4.83
N GLN A 314 21.24 -23.01 -5.14
CA GLN A 314 21.84 -23.04 -6.48
C GLN A 314 20.84 -23.56 -7.53
N LYS A 315 20.19 -24.70 -7.30
CA LYS A 315 19.17 -25.24 -8.22
C LYS A 315 18.04 -24.25 -8.51
N ILE A 316 17.58 -23.53 -7.47
CA ILE A 316 16.55 -22.51 -7.60
C ILE A 316 17.06 -21.31 -8.40
N THR A 317 18.31 -20.91 -8.18
CA THR A 317 18.97 -19.82 -8.92
C THR A 317 19.15 -20.19 -10.40
N GLU A 318 19.55 -21.43 -10.70
CA GLU A 318 19.68 -21.97 -12.06
C GLU A 318 18.32 -22.05 -12.79
N ALA A 319 17.23 -22.27 -12.04
CA ALA A 319 15.87 -22.18 -12.57
C ALA A 319 15.44 -20.73 -12.86
N GLY A 320 16.23 -19.72 -12.47
CA GLY A 320 15.95 -18.31 -12.66
C GLY A 320 15.06 -17.69 -11.58
N ALA A 321 14.95 -18.33 -10.41
CA ALA A 321 14.13 -17.87 -9.31
C ALA A 321 14.96 -17.55 -8.06
N PHE A 322 14.34 -16.85 -7.12
CA PHE A 322 14.90 -16.53 -5.81
C PHE A 322 13.97 -17.05 -4.72
N LEU A 323 14.53 -17.79 -3.75
CA LEU A 323 13.80 -18.29 -2.58
C LEU A 323 14.09 -17.41 -1.36
N ARG A 324 13.03 -16.97 -0.70
CA ARG A 324 13.09 -16.32 0.61
C ARG A 324 12.38 -17.17 1.64
N SER A 325 13.07 -17.44 2.74
CA SER A 325 12.53 -18.10 3.91
C SER A 325 12.27 -17.08 5.01
N ASP A 326 11.08 -17.10 5.61
CA ASP A 326 10.74 -16.30 6.79
C ASP A 326 10.50 -17.24 7.98
N TYR A 327 11.51 -17.33 8.85
CA TYR A 327 11.48 -18.18 10.04
C TYR A 327 10.32 -17.86 10.98
N TRP A 328 10.10 -16.56 11.24
CA TRP A 328 9.10 -16.10 12.20
C TRP A 328 7.69 -16.39 11.69
N LYS A 329 7.48 -16.30 10.38
CA LYS A 329 6.19 -16.61 9.75
C LYS A 329 6.04 -18.06 9.34
N ARG A 330 7.12 -18.85 9.37
CA ARG A 330 7.20 -20.23 8.84
C ARG A 330 6.66 -20.31 7.41
N THR A 331 7.10 -19.38 6.57
CA THR A 331 6.66 -19.29 5.17
C THR A 331 7.83 -19.29 4.21
N LEU A 332 7.68 -20.00 3.10
CA LEU A 332 8.58 -19.97 1.96
C LEU A 332 7.95 -19.14 0.83
N LYS A 333 8.75 -18.29 0.20
CA LYS A 333 8.31 -17.44 -0.91
C LYS A 333 9.28 -17.51 -2.09
N LEU A 334 8.74 -17.69 -3.28
CA LEU A 334 9.48 -17.66 -4.54
C LEU A 334 9.24 -16.35 -5.28
N TYR A 335 10.30 -15.90 -5.95
CA TYR A 335 10.32 -14.71 -6.78
C TYR A 335 10.99 -15.06 -8.10
N GLY A 336 10.43 -14.56 -9.20
CA GLY A 336 10.97 -14.80 -10.53
C GLY A 336 9.93 -14.55 -11.61
N GLU A 337 10.31 -14.83 -12.86
CA GLU A 337 9.37 -14.94 -13.97
C GLU A 337 8.38 -16.09 -13.74
N PRO A 338 7.12 -16.02 -14.23
CA PRO A 338 6.11 -17.06 -13.97
C PRO A 338 6.57 -18.48 -14.31
N LYS A 339 7.29 -18.66 -15.43
CA LYS A 339 7.86 -19.95 -15.84
C LYS A 339 9.02 -20.43 -14.94
N ALA A 340 9.78 -19.50 -14.38
CA ALA A 340 10.90 -19.80 -13.48
C ALA A 340 10.38 -20.18 -12.09
N VAL A 341 9.36 -19.46 -11.59
CA VAL A 341 8.71 -19.75 -10.32
C VAL A 341 8.09 -21.15 -10.33
N GLU A 342 7.39 -21.53 -11.40
CA GLU A 342 6.79 -22.88 -11.50
C GLU A 342 7.85 -23.99 -11.43
N LYS A 343 8.98 -23.82 -12.12
CA LYS A 343 10.11 -24.77 -12.04
C LYS A 343 10.72 -24.83 -10.63
N ALA A 344 10.94 -23.68 -10.02
CA ALA A 344 11.49 -23.59 -8.68
C ALA A 344 10.55 -24.17 -7.62
N LYS A 345 9.23 -24.04 -7.81
CA LYS A 345 8.21 -24.63 -6.94
C LYS A 345 8.32 -26.16 -6.92
N VAL A 346 8.48 -26.79 -8.08
CA VAL A 346 8.73 -28.24 -8.17
C VAL A 346 9.98 -28.64 -7.37
N ILE A 347 11.09 -27.91 -7.54
CA ILE A 347 12.35 -28.18 -6.81
C ILE A 347 12.17 -28.07 -5.30
N VAL A 348 11.49 -27.02 -4.82
CA VAL A 348 11.23 -26.84 -3.39
C VAL A 348 10.28 -27.91 -2.85
N MET A 349 9.26 -28.30 -3.62
CA MET A 349 8.34 -29.37 -3.23
C MET A 349 9.03 -30.74 -3.16
N GLU A 350 9.93 -31.06 -4.10
CA GLU A 350 10.75 -32.27 -4.04
C GLU A 350 11.60 -32.31 -2.77
N GLU A 351 12.20 -31.17 -2.40
CA GLU A 351 12.99 -31.06 -1.18
C GLU A 351 12.12 -31.20 0.07
N LEU A 352 10.97 -30.51 0.13
CA LEU A 352 9.98 -30.69 1.19
C LEU A 352 9.56 -32.17 1.35
N ASN A 353 9.36 -32.88 0.23
CA ASN A 353 9.02 -34.31 0.23
C ASN A 353 10.20 -35.19 0.68
N ARG A 354 11.43 -34.87 0.28
CA ARG A 354 12.65 -35.56 0.73
C ARG A 354 12.85 -35.41 2.23
N LEU A 355 12.54 -34.24 2.77
CA LEU A 355 12.70 -33.96 4.19
C LEU A 355 11.58 -34.59 5.01
N ALA A 356 10.37 -34.65 4.45
CA ALA A 356 9.27 -35.44 4.99
C ALA A 356 9.63 -36.94 5.10
N SER A 357 10.44 -37.49 4.18
CA SER A 357 10.83 -38.91 4.21
C SER A 357 11.98 -39.25 5.17
N LEU A 358 12.73 -38.24 5.62
CA LEU A 358 13.77 -38.36 6.65
C LEU A 358 13.20 -38.29 8.09
N GLU A 359 11.96 -37.82 8.23
CA GLU A 359 11.24 -37.77 9.50
C GLU A 359 10.36 -39.01 9.63
N VAL A 360 10.82 -40.00 10.40
CA VAL A 360 10.04 -41.22 10.64
C VAL A 360 9.38 -41.12 11.99
N THR A 361 8.06 -41.16 11.96
CA THR A 361 7.24 -41.24 13.17
C THR A 361 6.79 -42.69 13.34
N VAL A 362 7.31 -43.36 14.36
CA VAL A 362 6.92 -44.72 14.71
C VAL A 362 5.91 -44.66 15.85
N LYS A 363 4.78 -45.34 15.66
CA LYS A 363 3.78 -45.50 16.70
C LYS A 363 4.24 -46.59 17.68
N LEU A 364 4.42 -46.18 18.92
CA LEU A 364 4.77 -47.02 20.06
C LEU A 364 3.51 -47.69 20.62
N GLU A 365 3.67 -48.92 21.10
CA GLU A 365 2.67 -49.55 21.96
C GLU A 365 2.54 -48.78 23.28
N ARG A 366 1.35 -48.74 23.87
CA ARG A 366 1.12 -47.96 25.10
C ARG A 366 1.99 -48.41 26.28
N SER A 367 2.30 -49.71 26.36
CA SER A 367 3.26 -50.28 27.31
C SER A 367 4.67 -49.73 27.11
N SER A 368 5.06 -49.48 25.86
CA SER A 368 6.37 -48.94 25.47
C SER A 368 6.55 -47.45 25.76
N VAL A 369 5.49 -46.65 25.72
CA VAL A 369 5.56 -45.19 25.94
C VAL A 369 6.17 -44.84 27.30
N GLY A 370 5.83 -45.62 28.35
CA GLY A 370 6.40 -45.42 29.68
C GLY A 370 7.91 -45.65 29.74
N TYR A 371 8.42 -46.64 28.99
CA TYR A 371 9.86 -46.89 28.86
C TYR A 371 10.56 -45.74 28.10
N PHE A 372 9.98 -45.26 26.99
CA PHE A 372 10.56 -44.16 26.23
C PHE A 372 10.56 -42.84 27.02
N ALA A 373 9.52 -42.58 27.82
CA ALA A 373 9.46 -41.40 28.66
C ALA A 373 10.47 -41.40 29.82
N ARG A 374 10.85 -42.59 30.33
CA ARG A 374 11.78 -42.73 31.46
C ARG A 374 13.24 -42.88 31.05
N THR A 375 13.51 -43.61 29.96
CA THR A 375 14.86 -44.08 29.63
C THR A 375 15.18 -43.95 28.15
N GLY A 376 14.28 -44.40 27.26
CA GLY A 376 14.56 -44.48 25.83
C GLY A 376 14.80 -43.13 25.14
N LEU A 377 14.07 -42.06 25.54
CA LEU A 377 14.25 -40.73 24.95
C LEU A 377 15.60 -40.09 25.30
N ALA A 378 16.05 -40.24 26.56
CA ALA A 378 17.32 -39.67 27.00
C ALA A 378 18.51 -40.34 26.32
N ALA A 379 18.52 -41.68 26.25
CA ALA A 379 19.56 -42.46 25.58
C ALA A 379 19.69 -42.11 24.09
N MET A 380 18.56 -41.98 23.38
CA MET A 380 18.58 -41.60 21.97
C MET A 380 19.04 -40.14 21.74
N ARG A 381 18.75 -39.23 22.66
CA ARG A 381 19.20 -37.83 22.57
C ARG A 381 20.68 -37.67 22.86
N GLU A 382 21.25 -38.51 23.74
CA GLU A 382 22.68 -38.53 24.02
C GLU A 382 23.51 -38.94 22.80
N VAL A 383 23.00 -39.89 22.00
CA VAL A 383 23.68 -40.38 20.80
C VAL A 383 23.41 -39.51 19.56
N PHE A 384 22.18 -39.01 19.39
CA PHE A 384 21.76 -38.35 18.14
C PHE A 384 21.43 -36.86 18.26
N GLY A 385 21.48 -36.26 19.46
CA GLY A 385 21.16 -34.85 19.70
C GLY A 385 19.68 -34.56 19.95
N GLU A 386 19.39 -33.49 20.71
CA GLU A 386 18.05 -33.19 21.22
C GLU A 386 17.00 -32.89 20.14
N ASP A 387 17.40 -32.24 19.03
CA ASP A 387 16.49 -31.84 17.95
C ASP A 387 16.07 -33.00 17.04
N ASN A 388 16.80 -34.12 17.10
CA ASN A 388 16.62 -35.26 16.21
C ASN A 388 15.64 -36.31 16.75
N VAL A 389 15.27 -36.24 18.03
CA VAL A 389 14.36 -37.23 18.65
C VAL A 389 13.33 -36.55 19.53
N THR A 390 12.07 -36.69 19.14
CA THR A 390 10.93 -36.13 19.87
C THR A 390 9.92 -37.22 20.20
N LEU A 391 9.56 -37.34 21.48
CA LEU A 391 8.55 -38.27 21.94
C LEU A 391 7.26 -37.50 22.21
N ASN A 392 6.21 -37.85 21.48
CA ASN A 392 4.87 -37.36 21.75
C ASN A 392 4.12 -38.41 22.57
N VAL A 393 4.14 -38.20 23.90
CA VAL A 393 3.47 -39.05 24.89
C VAL A 393 1.95 -39.15 24.61
N ARG A 394 1.35 -38.10 24.02
CA ARG A 394 -0.08 -38.04 23.70
C ARG A 394 -0.48 -38.86 22.49
N SER A 395 0.36 -38.94 21.45
CA SER A 395 0.11 -39.79 20.26
C SER A 395 0.75 -41.17 20.37
N SER A 396 1.42 -41.49 21.50
CA SER A 396 2.24 -42.69 21.65
C SER A 396 3.18 -42.85 20.46
N ALA A 397 3.75 -41.75 19.98
CA ALA A 397 4.57 -41.76 18.78
C ALA A 397 5.89 -41.09 19.08
N ILE A 398 6.95 -41.70 18.58
CA ILE A 398 8.30 -41.14 18.64
C ILE A 398 8.70 -40.80 17.21
N THR A 399 9.11 -39.55 17.04
CA THR A 399 9.56 -38.99 15.78
C THR A 399 11.06 -38.86 15.83
N VAL A 400 11.72 -39.53 14.90
CA VAL A 400 13.17 -39.50 14.75
C VAL A 400 13.53 -38.88 13.40
N ARG A 401 14.53 -38.02 13.40
CA ARG A 401 15.11 -37.38 12.22
C ARG A 401 16.52 -37.93 12.01
N GLY A 402 16.72 -38.71 10.95
CA GLY A 402 18.02 -39.32 10.67
C GLY A 402 17.98 -40.48 9.67
N GLY A 403 19.16 -41.00 9.34
CA GLY A 403 19.34 -42.16 8.45
C GLY A 403 19.04 -43.50 9.12
N GLU A 404 19.39 -44.59 8.45
CA GLU A 404 19.07 -45.96 8.86
C GLU A 404 19.60 -46.34 10.26
N GLU A 405 20.71 -45.73 10.68
CA GLU A 405 21.33 -45.94 11.99
C GLU A 405 20.46 -45.46 13.17
N VAL A 406 19.76 -44.33 13.03
CA VAL A 406 18.83 -43.80 14.04
C VAL A 406 17.59 -44.67 14.12
N ARG A 407 17.14 -45.22 12.99
CA ARG A 407 16.01 -46.15 12.90
C ARG A 407 16.34 -47.50 13.55
N LEU A 408 17.55 -48.00 13.35
CA LEU A 408 18.01 -49.23 13.99
C LEU A 408 18.05 -49.07 15.52
N HIS A 409 18.58 -47.95 16.02
CA HIS A 409 18.55 -47.64 17.45
C HIS A 409 17.13 -47.49 18.00
N LEU A 410 16.24 -46.82 17.25
CA LEU A 410 14.83 -46.72 17.63
C LEU A 410 14.19 -48.11 17.75
N ASN A 411 14.40 -48.99 16.78
CA ASN A 411 13.86 -50.35 16.78
C ASN A 411 14.40 -51.20 17.94
N ASN A 412 15.67 -51.02 18.32
CA ASN A 412 16.26 -51.69 19.49
C ASN A 412 15.55 -51.25 20.78
N HIS A 413 15.37 -49.94 21.00
CA HIS A 413 14.63 -49.42 22.15
C HIS A 413 13.14 -49.82 22.15
N ILE A 414 12.49 -49.90 20.98
CA ILE A 414 11.12 -50.43 20.87
C ILE A 414 11.08 -51.89 21.29
N THR A 415 12.06 -52.70 20.89
CA THR A 415 12.14 -54.12 21.24
C THR A 415 12.39 -54.32 22.73
N GLU A 416 13.22 -53.49 23.35
CA GLU A 416 13.44 -53.49 24.81
C GLU A 416 12.20 -53.07 25.59
N SER A 417 11.48 -52.05 25.11
CA SER A 417 10.27 -51.53 25.75
C SER A 417 9.12 -52.54 25.85
N ARG A 418 9.16 -53.60 25.03
CA ARG A 418 8.14 -54.67 24.99
C ARG A 418 8.36 -55.77 26.02
N LYS A 419 9.46 -55.77 26.77
CA LYS A 419 9.83 -56.85 27.72
C LYS A 419 9.24 -56.72 29.16
N SER A 420 8.01 -56.19 29.33
CA SER A 420 7.07 -56.15 30.53
C SER A 420 6.90 -54.77 31.23
N VAL A 421 5.71 -54.30 31.69
CA VAL A 421 4.73 -54.81 32.71
C VAL A 421 3.24 -54.42 32.38
N ASN A 422 2.27 -55.30 32.70
CA ASN A 422 0.80 -55.14 32.49
C ASN A 422 0.08 -54.51 33.70
N VAL A 423 -0.93 -53.64 33.44
CA VAL A 423 -1.98 -53.26 34.41
C VAL A 423 -3.35 -53.24 33.69
N ASN A 424 -4.32 -54.01 34.19
CA ASN A 424 -5.70 -54.09 33.69
C ASN A 424 -6.61 -53.04 34.36
N VAL A 425 -7.51 -52.39 33.61
CA VAL A 425 -8.69 -51.66 34.14
C VAL A 425 -9.90 -51.82 33.18
N THR A 426 -11.09 -51.95 33.77
CA THR A 426 -12.45 -52.29 33.26
C THR A 426 -13.23 -51.16 32.53
N PRO A 427 -14.33 -51.47 31.81
CA PRO A 427 -14.94 -50.62 30.76
C PRO A 427 -16.09 -49.69 31.21
N GLY A 428 -16.18 -48.51 30.56
CA GLY A 428 -17.34 -47.62 30.54
C GLY A 428 -17.51 -47.04 29.13
N SER A 429 -18.52 -47.54 28.40
CA SER A 429 -18.65 -47.44 26.95
C SER A 429 -19.22 -46.09 26.48
N GLN A 430 -18.41 -45.27 25.82
CA GLN A 430 -18.87 -44.32 24.81
C GLN A 430 -18.19 -44.65 23.48
N THR A 431 -18.97 -44.67 22.40
CA THR A 431 -18.50 -44.97 21.04
C THR A 431 -18.16 -43.68 20.29
N CYS A 432 -17.01 -43.64 19.63
CA CYS A 432 -16.59 -42.46 18.89
C CYS A 432 -17.39 -42.32 17.57
N PRO A 433 -17.98 -41.15 17.26
CA PRO A 433 -18.75 -40.95 16.03
C PRO A 433 -17.96 -41.03 14.71
N VAL A 434 -16.63 -41.11 14.78
CA VAL A 434 -15.74 -41.14 13.60
C VAL A 434 -15.28 -42.55 13.29
N CYS A 435 -14.81 -43.28 14.31
CA CYS A 435 -14.27 -44.64 14.14
C CYS A 435 -15.23 -45.74 14.60
N TYR A 436 -16.35 -45.39 15.24
CA TYR A 436 -17.35 -46.30 15.80
C TYR A 436 -16.83 -47.28 16.87
N ASP A 437 -15.56 -47.14 17.29
CA ASP A 437 -14.95 -47.91 18.39
C ASP A 437 -15.14 -47.22 19.76
N GLU A 438 -14.83 -47.96 20.83
CA GLU A 438 -14.69 -47.40 22.18
C GLU A 438 -13.68 -46.26 22.21
N VAL A 439 -14.03 -45.17 22.89
CA VAL A 439 -13.22 -43.96 22.88
C VAL A 439 -11.86 -44.17 23.55
N LEU A 440 -10.81 -44.05 22.75
CA LEU A 440 -9.44 -43.94 23.19
C LEU A 440 -9.09 -42.46 23.42
N THR A 441 -8.70 -42.12 24.66
CA THR A 441 -8.41 -40.73 25.12
C THR A 441 -9.55 -39.74 24.82
N PRO A 442 -10.58 -39.71 25.68
CA PRO A 442 -11.82 -39.00 25.39
C PRO A 442 -11.65 -37.49 25.32
N PHE A 443 -12.26 -36.90 24.29
CA PHE A 443 -12.43 -35.47 24.14
C PHE A 443 -13.91 -35.17 23.93
N GLN A 444 -14.53 -34.52 24.90
CA GLN A 444 -15.95 -34.20 24.90
C GLN A 444 -16.19 -32.80 24.31
N LEU A 445 -17.14 -32.69 23.39
CA LEU A 445 -17.63 -31.42 22.88
C LEU A 445 -18.73 -30.84 23.79
N VAL A 446 -19.12 -29.59 23.54
CA VAL A 446 -20.20 -28.91 24.28
C VAL A 446 -21.55 -29.61 24.09
N CYS A 447 -21.77 -30.27 22.94
CA CYS A 447 -22.95 -31.10 22.68
C CYS A 447 -22.89 -32.51 23.31
N GLU A 448 -21.98 -32.70 24.28
CA GLU A 448 -21.76 -33.92 25.06
C GLU A 448 -21.24 -35.14 24.27
N HIS A 449 -21.15 -35.07 22.94
CA HIS A 449 -20.53 -36.13 22.13
C HIS A 449 -19.03 -36.24 22.40
N VAL A 450 -18.57 -37.49 22.57
CA VAL A 450 -17.19 -37.81 22.89
C VAL A 450 -16.49 -38.40 21.67
N TYR A 451 -15.31 -37.87 21.37
CA TYR A 451 -14.46 -38.31 20.28
C TYR A 451 -13.16 -38.90 20.83
N CYS A 452 -12.58 -39.84 20.09
CA CYS A 452 -11.15 -40.12 20.22
C CYS A 452 -10.38 -38.85 19.89
N THR A 453 -9.42 -38.48 20.74
CA THR A 453 -8.56 -37.30 20.51
C THR A 453 -7.88 -37.33 19.12
N GLY A 454 -7.52 -38.53 18.64
CA GLY A 454 -6.95 -38.71 17.30
C GLY A 454 -7.94 -38.48 16.16
N CYS A 455 -9.18 -38.92 16.33
CA CYS A 455 -10.24 -38.80 15.33
C CYS A 455 -10.69 -37.35 15.14
N ILE A 456 -10.90 -36.61 16.23
CA ILE A 456 -11.30 -35.19 16.13
C ILE A 456 -10.21 -34.34 15.48
N ARG A 457 -8.93 -34.62 15.79
CA ARG A 457 -7.79 -33.95 15.14
C ARG A 457 -7.75 -34.22 13.63
N HIS A 458 -7.91 -35.48 13.23
CA HIS A 458 -7.91 -35.86 11.82
C HIS A 458 -9.08 -35.25 11.07
N PHE A 459 -10.28 -35.28 11.66
CA PHE A 459 -11.47 -34.62 11.12
C PHE A 459 -11.22 -33.13 10.86
N LEU A 460 -10.72 -32.39 11.85
CA LEU A 460 -10.45 -30.95 11.71
C LEU A 460 -9.33 -30.66 10.69
N THR A 461 -8.29 -31.48 10.63
CA THR A 461 -7.17 -31.30 9.68
C THR A 461 -7.62 -31.58 8.24
N SER A 462 -8.41 -32.64 8.03
CA SER A 462 -8.97 -32.96 6.71
C SER A 462 -9.96 -31.90 6.25
N ALA A 463 -10.82 -31.41 7.16
CA ALA A 463 -11.77 -30.36 6.83
C ALA A 463 -11.07 -29.02 6.47
N ALA A 464 -9.94 -28.72 7.10
CA ALA A 464 -9.10 -27.57 6.74
C ALA A 464 -8.43 -27.69 5.35
N GLN A 465 -8.20 -28.90 4.85
CA GLN A 465 -7.62 -29.14 3.52
C GLN A 465 -8.70 -29.21 2.42
N THR A 466 -9.88 -29.73 2.76
CA THR A 466 -10.98 -29.97 1.81
C THR A 466 -11.94 -28.78 1.69
N GLY A 467 -11.84 -27.79 2.58
CA GLY A 467 -12.70 -26.59 2.56
C GLY A 467 -14.14 -26.85 3.01
N VAL A 468 -14.40 -27.95 3.72
CA VAL A 468 -15.75 -28.31 4.20
C VAL A 468 -16.14 -27.44 5.39
N PHE A 469 -17.23 -26.70 5.25
CA PHE A 469 -17.76 -25.78 6.26
C PHE A 469 -19.31 -25.73 6.21
N PRO A 470 -20.02 -25.56 7.35
CA PRO A 470 -19.54 -25.36 8.73
C PRO A 470 -18.96 -26.63 9.38
N LEU A 471 -17.99 -26.44 10.28
CA LEU A 471 -17.41 -27.52 11.09
C LEU A 471 -18.36 -27.87 12.24
N VAL A 472 -19.13 -28.93 12.05
CA VAL A 472 -20.17 -29.38 12.98
C VAL A 472 -19.86 -30.74 13.58
N CYS A 473 -20.46 -31.02 14.73
CA CYS A 473 -20.43 -32.31 15.39
C CYS A 473 -21.13 -33.37 14.53
N MET A 474 -20.45 -34.51 14.34
CA MET A 474 -20.95 -35.70 13.63
C MET A 474 -21.58 -36.74 14.58
N GLY A 475 -21.84 -36.39 15.83
CA GLY A 475 -22.51 -37.27 16.78
C GLY A 475 -23.92 -37.68 16.31
N ASN A 476 -24.44 -38.77 16.88
CA ASN A 476 -25.75 -39.34 16.54
C ASN A 476 -25.89 -39.64 15.03
N GLU A 477 -24.96 -40.41 14.46
CA GLU A 477 -24.99 -40.75 13.02
C GLU A 477 -25.06 -39.50 12.11
N SER A 478 -24.26 -38.48 12.44
CA SER A 478 -24.22 -37.18 11.74
C SER A 478 -25.45 -36.27 11.89
N THR A 479 -26.37 -36.55 12.80
CA THR A 479 -27.56 -35.70 13.02
C THR A 479 -27.37 -34.59 14.07
N CYS A 480 -26.29 -34.60 14.85
CA CYS A 480 -26.05 -33.61 15.90
C CYS A 480 -25.94 -32.17 15.37
N GLY A 481 -25.10 -31.93 14.36
CA GLY A 481 -25.00 -30.62 13.70
C GLY A 481 -24.50 -29.45 14.56
N THR A 482 -24.12 -29.67 15.82
CA THR A 482 -23.67 -28.59 16.72
C THR A 482 -22.32 -28.02 16.27
N PRO A 483 -22.17 -26.68 16.10
CA PRO A 483 -20.90 -26.08 15.69
C PRO A 483 -19.75 -26.36 16.66
N ILE A 484 -18.58 -26.70 16.13
CA ILE A 484 -17.37 -26.89 16.92
C ILE A 484 -16.77 -25.51 17.24
N SER A 485 -16.52 -25.24 18.52
CA SER A 485 -16.00 -23.94 18.97
C SER A 485 -14.58 -23.65 18.47
N ILE A 486 -14.28 -22.37 18.20
CA ILE A 486 -12.96 -21.91 17.76
C ILE A 486 -11.81 -22.36 18.68
N PRO A 487 -11.92 -22.31 20.02
CA PRO A 487 -10.85 -22.78 20.90
C PRO A 487 -10.53 -24.27 20.72
N VAL A 488 -11.55 -25.09 20.41
CA VAL A 488 -11.34 -26.52 20.12
C VAL A 488 -10.59 -26.69 18.80
N ILE A 489 -10.95 -25.92 17.78
CA ILE A 489 -10.27 -25.96 16.47
C ILE A 489 -8.80 -25.55 16.61
N GLN A 490 -8.52 -24.46 17.32
CA GLN A 490 -7.15 -23.98 17.60
C GLN A 490 -6.31 -24.97 18.39
N LYS A 491 -6.94 -25.75 19.29
CA LYS A 491 -6.25 -26.78 20.08
C LYS A 491 -5.73 -27.94 19.22
N PHE A 492 -6.37 -28.21 18.08
CA PHE A 492 -6.08 -29.38 17.25
C PHE A 492 -5.42 -29.06 15.91
N LEU A 493 -5.50 -27.81 15.44
CA LEU A 493 -4.83 -27.35 14.23
C LEU A 493 -3.55 -26.56 14.55
N PRO A 494 -2.43 -26.84 13.87
CA PRO A 494 -1.27 -25.94 13.89
C PRO A 494 -1.65 -24.53 13.41
N GLN A 495 -1.00 -23.49 13.96
CA GLN A 495 -1.30 -22.09 13.63
C GLN A 495 -1.39 -21.79 12.11
N PRO A 496 -0.50 -22.32 11.23
CA PRO A 496 -0.61 -22.09 9.80
C PRO A 496 -1.90 -22.69 9.18
N ALA A 497 -2.26 -23.91 9.59
CA ALA A 497 -3.46 -24.60 9.11
C ALA A 497 -4.74 -23.92 9.62
N PHE A 498 -4.72 -23.44 10.88
CA PHE A 498 -5.81 -22.66 11.44
C PHE A 498 -6.00 -21.32 10.70
N ASN A 499 -4.91 -20.60 10.42
CA ASN A 499 -4.97 -19.34 9.67
C ASN A 499 -5.48 -19.57 8.23
N HIS A 500 -5.02 -20.63 7.57
CA HIS A 500 -5.52 -20.99 6.24
C HIS A 500 -7.02 -21.33 6.26
N LEU A 501 -7.48 -22.08 7.26
CA LEU A 501 -8.91 -22.36 7.44
C LEU A 501 -9.71 -21.05 7.59
N LEU A 502 -9.24 -20.09 8.40
CA LEU A 502 -9.92 -18.80 8.56
C LEU A 502 -9.96 -18.01 7.25
N GLU A 503 -8.87 -17.97 6.50
CA GLU A 503 -8.79 -17.31 5.20
C GLU A 503 -9.76 -17.93 4.20
N THR A 504 -9.76 -19.26 4.08
CA THR A 504 -10.67 -20.02 3.21
C THR A 504 -12.13 -19.83 3.61
N VAL A 505 -12.45 -19.83 4.90
CA VAL A 505 -13.83 -19.57 5.38
C VAL A 505 -14.25 -18.15 5.03
N PHE A 506 -13.37 -17.17 5.22
CA PHE A 506 -13.64 -15.77 4.92
C PHE A 506 -13.86 -15.54 3.41
N THR A 507 -12.97 -16.04 2.55
CA THR A 507 -13.11 -15.91 1.09
C THR A 507 -14.35 -16.63 0.57
N THR A 508 -14.59 -17.87 1.02
CA THR A 508 -15.80 -18.63 0.66
C THR A 508 -17.08 -17.92 1.09
N HIS A 509 -17.08 -17.27 2.26
CA HIS A 509 -18.22 -16.47 2.71
C HIS A 509 -18.45 -15.27 1.79
N VAL A 510 -17.41 -14.49 1.51
CA VAL A 510 -17.49 -13.33 0.61
C VAL A 510 -18.02 -13.74 -0.77
N ASP A 511 -17.49 -14.83 -1.33
CA ASP A 511 -17.84 -15.34 -2.65
C ASP A 511 -19.29 -15.87 -2.71
N LYS A 512 -19.80 -16.44 -1.61
CA LYS A 512 -21.21 -16.89 -1.49
C LYS A 512 -22.21 -15.75 -1.28
N HIS A 513 -21.74 -14.56 -0.90
CA HIS A 513 -22.60 -13.40 -0.61
C HIS A 513 -22.31 -12.20 -1.55
N PRO A 514 -22.36 -12.36 -2.89
CA PRO A 514 -22.02 -11.30 -3.84
C PRO A 514 -23.00 -10.11 -3.86
N GLN A 515 -24.16 -10.28 -3.24
CA GLN A 515 -25.16 -9.22 -3.06
C GLN A 515 -24.85 -8.33 -1.84
N GLU A 516 -24.06 -8.83 -0.88
CA GLU A 516 -23.67 -8.09 0.32
C GLU A 516 -22.22 -7.60 0.25
N PHE A 517 -21.31 -8.41 -0.30
CA PHE A 517 -19.89 -8.09 -0.39
C PHE A 517 -19.41 -8.09 -1.84
N ARG A 518 -18.50 -7.16 -2.17
CA ARG A 518 -17.82 -7.13 -3.46
C ARG A 518 -16.36 -6.79 -3.31
N TYR A 519 -15.56 -7.35 -4.21
CA TYR A 519 -14.15 -6.98 -4.35
C TYR A 519 -14.01 -5.67 -5.12
N CYS A 520 -12.95 -4.94 -4.82
CA CYS A 520 -12.52 -3.79 -5.58
C CYS A 520 -12.28 -4.16 -7.06
N LYS A 521 -12.86 -3.40 -7.99
CA LYS A 521 -12.74 -3.63 -9.45
C LYS A 521 -11.31 -3.47 -9.97
N THR A 522 -10.46 -2.70 -9.27
CA THR A 522 -9.06 -2.54 -9.66
C THR A 522 -8.38 -3.91 -9.70
N PRO A 523 -7.81 -4.32 -10.84
CA PRO A 523 -7.12 -5.60 -10.95
C PRO A 523 -6.11 -5.76 -9.82
N ASP A 524 -6.06 -6.97 -9.26
CA ASP A 524 -5.13 -7.39 -8.20
C ASP A 524 -5.34 -6.72 -6.84
N CYS A 525 -6.36 -5.87 -6.69
CA CYS A 525 -6.73 -5.31 -5.40
C CYS A 525 -7.58 -6.30 -4.61
N THR A 526 -7.12 -6.70 -3.42
CA THR A 526 -7.81 -7.67 -2.55
C THR A 526 -8.80 -7.03 -1.59
N GLN A 527 -9.05 -5.72 -1.69
CA GLN A 527 -9.97 -5.02 -0.81
C GLN A 527 -11.42 -5.40 -1.08
N ILE A 528 -12.17 -5.60 -0.01
CA ILE A 528 -13.58 -5.96 -0.02
C ILE A 528 -14.37 -4.80 0.58
N TYR A 529 -15.53 -4.50 0.00
CA TYR A 529 -16.47 -3.54 0.54
C TYR A 529 -17.87 -4.14 0.62
N ARG A 530 -18.66 -3.62 1.56
CA ARG A 530 -20.07 -3.98 1.68
C ARG A 530 -20.90 -3.14 0.72
N ARG A 531 -21.77 -3.80 -0.03
CA ARG A 531 -22.74 -3.16 -0.92
C ARG A 531 -23.76 -2.38 -0.10
N SER A 532 -24.12 -1.19 -0.58
CA SER A 532 -25.18 -0.38 0.00
C SER A 532 -26.29 -0.17 -1.04
N GLU A 533 -27.54 -0.20 -0.60
CA GLU A 533 -28.68 0.15 -1.46
C GLU A 533 -28.65 1.62 -1.85
N ALA A 534 -28.13 2.48 -0.97
CA ALA A 534 -27.91 3.89 -1.26
C ALA A 534 -26.70 4.06 -2.19
N VAL A 535 -26.86 4.87 -3.25
CA VAL A 535 -25.78 5.27 -4.15
C VAL A 535 -24.86 6.22 -3.39
N SER A 536 -23.65 5.77 -3.11
CA SER A 536 -22.59 6.56 -2.49
C SER A 536 -21.24 6.20 -3.12
N VAL A 537 -20.28 7.11 -3.00
CA VAL A 537 -18.92 6.91 -3.51
C VAL A 537 -18.08 6.27 -2.42
N LEU A 538 -17.57 5.07 -2.67
CA LEU A 538 -16.59 4.40 -1.83
C LEU A 538 -15.21 4.59 -2.42
N ARG A 539 -14.26 5.05 -1.60
CA ARG A 539 -12.86 5.16 -2.00
C ARG A 539 -12.06 4.01 -1.41
N CYS A 540 -11.46 3.20 -2.28
CA CYS A 540 -10.64 2.08 -1.84
C CYS A 540 -9.38 2.59 -1.11
N PRO A 541 -9.09 2.13 0.12
CA PRO A 541 -7.93 2.59 0.88
C PRO A 541 -6.60 2.08 0.30
N SER A 542 -6.61 0.99 -0.49
CA SER A 542 -5.40 0.39 -1.03
C SER A 542 -5.02 0.90 -2.42
N CYS A 543 -5.99 1.02 -3.34
CA CYS A 543 -5.77 1.42 -4.73
C CYS A 543 -6.39 2.78 -5.08
N PHE A 544 -7.04 3.45 -4.14
CA PHE A 544 -7.64 4.79 -4.32
C PHE A 544 -8.68 4.92 -5.44
N SER A 545 -9.15 3.81 -6.01
CA SER A 545 -10.27 3.83 -6.95
C SER A 545 -11.54 4.27 -6.25
N GLU A 546 -12.36 5.01 -6.99
CA GLU A 546 -13.67 5.46 -6.55
C GLU A 546 -14.73 4.57 -7.19
N ILE A 547 -15.45 3.83 -6.36
CA ILE A 547 -16.39 2.79 -6.76
C ILE A 547 -17.77 3.17 -6.23
N CYS A 548 -18.82 2.91 -7.01
CA CYS A 548 -20.19 3.02 -6.55
C CYS A 548 -20.51 1.91 -5.53
N SER A 549 -21.00 2.28 -4.34
CA SER A 549 -21.42 1.34 -3.31
C SER A 549 -22.56 0.40 -3.72
N SER A 550 -23.35 0.76 -4.74
CA SER A 550 -24.56 0.03 -5.12
C SER A 550 -24.34 -0.87 -6.34
N CYS A 551 -23.82 -0.37 -7.47
CA CYS A 551 -23.60 -1.20 -8.65
C CYS A 551 -22.20 -1.83 -8.72
N GLY A 552 -21.24 -1.32 -7.94
CA GLY A 552 -19.85 -1.76 -7.98
C GLY A 552 -19.07 -1.34 -9.22
N GLU A 553 -19.64 -0.47 -10.06
CA GLU A 553 -18.93 0.15 -11.17
C GLU A 553 -18.18 1.42 -10.72
N ASP A 554 -17.45 2.03 -11.65
CA ASP A 554 -16.75 3.29 -11.41
C ASP A 554 -17.74 4.36 -10.93
N SER A 555 -17.27 5.22 -10.01
CA SER A 555 -18.07 6.29 -9.42
C SER A 555 -18.73 7.15 -10.51
N HIS A 556 -20.06 7.18 -10.51
CA HIS A 556 -20.89 7.94 -11.43
C HIS A 556 -21.58 9.14 -10.73
N GLY A 557 -21.02 9.61 -9.62
CA GLY A 557 -21.51 10.77 -8.89
C GLY A 557 -22.98 10.65 -8.47
N ARG A 558 -23.81 11.65 -8.80
CA ARG A 558 -25.25 11.68 -8.46
C ARG A 558 -26.16 10.95 -9.47
N MET A 559 -25.58 10.32 -10.49
CA MET A 559 -26.36 9.59 -11.51
C MET A 559 -26.85 8.27 -10.94
N SER A 560 -28.00 7.76 -11.42
CA SER A 560 -28.45 6.41 -11.04
C SER A 560 -27.55 5.35 -11.68
N CYS A 561 -27.42 4.21 -11.02
CA CYS A 561 -26.63 3.08 -11.53
C CYS A 561 -27.11 2.59 -12.90
N GLU A 562 -28.42 2.59 -13.13
CA GLU A 562 -29.04 2.19 -14.40
C GLU A 562 -28.63 3.11 -15.55
N TYR A 563 -28.64 4.42 -15.30
CA TYR A 563 -28.23 5.41 -16.29
C TYR A 563 -26.72 5.32 -16.57
N ALA A 564 -25.90 5.11 -15.55
CA ALA A 564 -24.45 4.91 -15.70
C ALA A 564 -24.13 3.65 -16.52
N LEU A 565 -24.88 2.57 -16.34
CA LEU A 565 -24.72 1.31 -17.09
C LEU A 565 -25.01 1.50 -18.58
N ILE A 566 -26.06 2.26 -18.92
CA ILE A 566 -26.45 2.56 -20.30
C ILE A 566 -25.42 3.48 -20.98
N HIS A 567 -24.87 4.45 -20.24
CA HIS A 567 -23.91 5.42 -20.77
C HIS A 567 -22.48 4.89 -20.85
N ASN A 568 -22.06 3.99 -19.96
CA ASN A 568 -20.73 3.38 -20.03
C ASN A 568 -20.65 2.23 -21.04
N ASN A 569 -21.68 2.02 -21.88
CA ASN A 569 -21.63 1.09 -22.98
C ASN A 569 -21.08 1.78 -24.25
N PRO A 570 -19.80 1.53 -24.63
CA PRO A 570 -19.17 2.20 -25.76
C PRO A 570 -19.85 1.90 -27.10
N VAL A 571 -20.50 0.72 -27.24
CA VAL A 571 -21.21 0.34 -28.47
C VAL A 571 -22.49 1.15 -28.65
N GLU A 572 -23.21 1.41 -27.55
CA GLU A 572 -24.45 2.18 -27.58
C GLU A 572 -24.19 3.70 -27.70
N GLN A 573 -23.09 4.20 -27.12
CA GLN A 573 -22.62 5.58 -27.35
C GLN A 573 -22.26 5.82 -28.81
N GLU A 574 -21.54 4.89 -29.43
CA GLU A 574 -21.20 4.95 -30.87
C GLU A 574 -22.47 4.91 -31.73
N ARG A 575 -23.42 4.01 -31.43
CA ARG A 575 -24.71 3.92 -32.14
C ARG A 575 -25.52 5.21 -32.05
N LYS A 576 -25.62 5.81 -30.87
CA LYS A 576 -26.31 7.10 -30.66
C LYS A 576 -25.62 8.25 -31.38
N SER A 577 -24.29 8.28 -31.37
CA SER A 577 -23.49 9.27 -32.09
C SER A 577 -23.68 9.18 -33.60
N GLN A 578 -23.70 7.95 -34.15
CA GLN A 578 -24.00 7.72 -35.56
C GLN A 578 -25.44 8.09 -35.93
N THR A 579 -26.41 7.77 -35.07
CA THR A 579 -27.82 8.14 -35.29
C THR A 579 -27.99 9.66 -35.30
N TRP A 580 -27.33 10.38 -34.39
CA TRP A 580 -27.33 11.83 -34.33
C TRP A 580 -26.69 12.48 -35.57
N LEU A 581 -25.58 11.90 -36.08
CA LEU A 581 -24.94 12.36 -37.32
C LEU A 581 -25.84 12.18 -38.55
N LEU A 582 -26.64 11.11 -38.61
CA LEU A 582 -27.58 10.83 -39.71
C LEU A 582 -28.86 11.67 -39.67
N GLN A 583 -29.17 12.30 -38.53
CA GLN A 583 -30.30 13.24 -38.41
C GLN A 583 -29.99 14.62 -39.01
N ARG A 584 -28.72 14.90 -39.31
CA ARG A 584 -28.31 16.16 -39.94
C ARG A 584 -28.59 16.13 -41.45
N ARG A 585 -29.24 17.19 -41.96
CA ARG A 585 -29.64 17.30 -43.37
C ARG A 585 -28.46 17.30 -44.36
N ASP A 586 -27.27 17.70 -43.92
CA ASP A 586 -26.06 17.78 -44.72
C ASP A 586 -25.27 16.46 -44.76
N ILE A 587 -25.71 15.41 -44.05
CA ILE A 587 -25.00 14.13 -43.92
C ILE A 587 -25.94 12.97 -44.28
N LYS A 588 -25.56 12.14 -45.27
CA LYS A 588 -26.30 10.94 -45.69
C LYS A 588 -25.34 9.76 -45.90
N GLN A 589 -25.83 8.53 -45.98
CA GLN A 589 -25.00 7.34 -46.25
C GLN A 589 -24.99 6.97 -47.72
N CYS A 590 -23.82 6.56 -48.23
CA CYS A 590 -23.69 5.98 -49.56
C CYS A 590 -24.52 4.67 -49.66
N PRO A 591 -25.42 4.52 -50.65
CA PRO A 591 -26.22 3.30 -50.81
C PRO A 591 -25.38 2.05 -51.10
N THR A 592 -24.22 2.24 -51.72
CA THR A 592 -23.35 1.12 -52.16
C THR A 592 -22.38 0.66 -51.07
N CYS A 593 -21.83 1.57 -50.26
CA CYS A 593 -20.78 1.23 -49.30
C CYS A 593 -21.04 1.71 -47.86
N SER A 594 -22.22 2.30 -47.60
CA SER A 594 -22.66 2.82 -46.29
C SER A 594 -21.75 3.89 -45.66
N ARG A 595 -20.75 4.41 -46.40
CA ARG A 595 -19.89 5.50 -45.93
C ARG A 595 -20.70 6.79 -45.77
N LEU A 596 -20.45 7.54 -44.70
CA LEU A 596 -21.04 8.87 -44.49
C LEU A 596 -20.52 9.83 -45.57
N LEU A 597 -21.47 10.50 -46.22
CA LEU A 597 -21.28 11.52 -47.24
C LEU A 597 -21.79 12.84 -46.67
N GLN A 598 -20.98 13.88 -46.76
CA GLN A 598 -21.39 15.25 -46.44
C GLN A 598 -21.56 16.02 -47.75
N LYS A 599 -22.67 16.75 -47.90
CA LYS A 599 -22.86 17.63 -49.07
C LYS A 599 -22.10 18.94 -48.83
N ALA A 600 -21.10 19.20 -49.66
CA ALA A 600 -20.57 20.54 -49.89
C ALA A 600 -21.47 21.23 -50.92
N GLU A 601 -21.85 22.48 -50.68
CA GLU A 601 -22.92 23.22 -51.37
C GLU A 601 -22.88 23.18 -52.92
N GLY A 602 -24.02 23.43 -53.57
CA GLY A 602 -24.12 23.73 -55.01
C GLY A 602 -24.73 22.64 -55.87
N CYS A 603 -24.16 21.42 -55.91
CA CYS A 603 -24.60 20.37 -56.85
C CYS A 603 -25.21 19.16 -56.13
N ASN A 604 -26.30 18.61 -56.67
CA ASN A 604 -26.91 17.38 -56.16
C ASN A 604 -26.18 16.10 -56.60
N HIS A 605 -25.13 16.18 -57.40
CA HIS A 605 -24.29 15.03 -57.77
C HIS A 605 -23.13 14.85 -56.78
N ILE A 606 -23.13 13.72 -56.06
CA ILE A 606 -22.04 13.31 -55.19
C ILE A 606 -21.36 12.07 -55.73
N THR A 607 -20.03 12.11 -55.87
CA THR A 607 -19.23 10.92 -56.17
C THR A 607 -18.61 10.38 -54.89
N CYS A 608 -19.02 9.17 -54.48
CA CYS A 608 -18.45 8.50 -53.32
C CYS A 608 -17.03 7.97 -53.63
N PRO A 609 -16.11 7.87 -52.66
CA PRO A 609 -14.80 7.23 -52.87
C PRO A 609 -14.84 5.77 -53.38
N CYS A 610 -15.97 5.07 -53.23
CA CYS A 610 -16.21 3.76 -53.84
C CYS A 610 -16.57 3.83 -55.34
N ARG A 611 -16.48 5.03 -55.94
CA ARG A 611 -16.80 5.37 -57.34
C ARG A 611 -18.28 5.32 -57.73
N ALA A 612 -19.19 5.23 -56.76
CA ALA A 612 -20.61 5.38 -57.01
C ALA A 612 -20.97 6.87 -57.22
N HIS A 613 -21.68 7.18 -58.31
CA HIS A 613 -22.25 8.50 -58.58
C HIS A 613 -23.68 8.53 -58.04
N ILE A 614 -23.98 9.44 -57.11
CA ILE A 614 -25.20 9.43 -56.30
C ILE A 614 -25.92 10.76 -56.46
N CYS A 615 -27.23 10.72 -56.67
CA CYS A 615 -28.08 11.91 -56.59
C CYS A 615 -28.46 12.18 -55.13
N TRP A 616 -28.09 13.34 -54.58
CA TRP A 616 -28.33 13.69 -53.19
C TRP A 616 -29.81 13.80 -52.83
N ARG A 617 -30.68 14.12 -53.79
CA ARG A 617 -32.12 14.23 -53.58
C ARG A 617 -32.76 12.86 -53.32
N CYS A 618 -32.61 11.94 -54.25
CA CYS A 618 -33.27 10.63 -54.20
C CYS A 618 -32.40 9.50 -53.59
N MET A 619 -31.10 9.74 -53.41
CA MET A 619 -30.11 8.75 -52.93
C MET A 619 -29.98 7.51 -53.82
N GLU A 620 -30.35 7.59 -55.10
CA GLU A 620 -30.14 6.51 -56.08
C GLU A 620 -28.74 6.58 -56.71
N VAL A 621 -28.25 5.41 -57.17
CA VAL A 621 -26.92 5.26 -57.77
C VAL A 621 -27.01 5.25 -59.29
N PHE A 622 -26.14 6.03 -59.92
CA PHE A 622 -26.12 6.28 -61.36
C PHE A 622 -24.71 6.07 -61.93
N ASN A 623 -24.61 6.08 -63.25
CA ASN A 623 -23.36 6.16 -63.98
C ASN A 623 -22.97 7.64 -64.18
N ALA A 624 -21.68 7.92 -64.37
CA ALA A 624 -21.20 9.29 -64.59
C ALA A 624 -21.92 10.04 -65.72
N ASN A 625 -22.39 9.31 -66.74
CA ASN A 625 -22.98 9.89 -67.94
C ASN A 625 -24.49 10.12 -67.84
N ASN A 626 -25.23 9.42 -66.96
CA ASN A 626 -26.70 9.47 -66.92
C ASN A 626 -27.24 10.22 -65.69
N ILE A 627 -26.39 10.57 -64.73
CA ILE A 627 -26.82 11.26 -63.50
C ILE A 627 -27.33 12.68 -63.76
N TYR A 628 -26.71 13.41 -64.70
CA TYR A 628 -27.14 14.76 -65.08
C TYR A 628 -28.44 14.76 -65.89
N ASP A 629 -28.64 13.73 -66.72
CA ASP A 629 -29.92 13.50 -67.41
C ASP A 629 -31.03 13.20 -66.40
N HIS A 630 -30.76 12.38 -65.38
CA HIS A 630 -31.71 12.12 -64.29
C HIS A 630 -32.06 13.41 -63.51
N MET A 631 -31.05 14.21 -63.14
CA MET A 631 -31.28 15.45 -62.38
C MET A 631 -32.12 16.45 -63.17
N SER A 632 -31.84 16.63 -64.46
CA SER A 632 -32.60 17.54 -65.32
C SER A 632 -34.02 17.04 -65.62
N THR A 633 -34.20 15.73 -65.86
CA THR A 633 -35.50 15.17 -66.25
C THR A 633 -36.45 14.89 -65.09
N VAL A 634 -35.94 14.44 -63.95
CA VAL A 634 -36.74 14.03 -62.79
C VAL A 634 -36.85 15.13 -61.74
N HIS A 635 -35.82 15.95 -61.57
CA HIS A 635 -35.77 17.01 -60.56
C HIS A 635 -35.83 18.43 -61.15
N GLY A 636 -35.86 18.56 -62.48
CA GLY A 636 -36.03 19.82 -63.21
C GLY A 636 -34.84 20.78 -63.13
N SER A 637 -33.81 20.47 -62.34
CA SER A 637 -32.65 21.32 -62.08
C SER A 637 -31.46 20.48 -61.59
N ILE A 638 -30.25 20.94 -61.92
CA ILE A 638 -28.99 20.36 -61.44
C ILE A 638 -28.59 20.99 -60.09
N ASP A 639 -29.04 22.23 -59.87
CA ASP A 639 -28.78 23.06 -58.69
C ASP A 639 -30.02 23.16 -57.78
N ASP A 640 -29.85 23.57 -56.53
CA ASP A 640 -30.95 23.63 -55.56
C ASP A 640 -31.86 24.85 -55.81
N GLU A 641 -33.08 24.62 -56.30
CA GLU A 641 -34.22 25.55 -56.07
C GLU A 641 -34.78 25.34 -54.65
N PRO A 642 -35.20 26.41 -53.95
CA PRO A 642 -35.67 26.33 -52.57
C PRO A 642 -37.07 25.70 -52.50
N ASP A 643 -37.14 24.43 -52.12
CA ASP A 643 -38.40 23.72 -51.94
C ASP A 643 -38.99 24.06 -50.55
N ASP A 644 -40.04 24.89 -50.58
CA ASP A 644 -40.94 25.21 -49.48
C ASP A 644 -41.94 24.06 -49.32
N HIS A 645 -41.67 23.07 -48.47
CA HIS A 645 -42.69 22.22 -47.82
C HIS A 645 -42.13 21.47 -46.60
N GLY A 646 -42.65 21.76 -45.39
CA GLY A 646 -42.71 20.81 -44.27
C GLY A 646 -41.93 21.14 -42.98
N VAL A 647 -42.63 21.76 -42.02
CA VAL A 647 -42.42 21.94 -40.56
C VAL A 647 -41.01 21.67 -40.00
N ALA A 648 -40.40 22.72 -39.44
CA ALA A 648 -39.07 22.69 -38.81
C ALA A 648 -39.03 21.79 -37.53
N PRO A 649 -37.96 20.99 -37.33
CA PRO A 649 -37.76 20.17 -36.13
C PRO A 649 -37.66 20.96 -34.81
N GLU A 650 -37.37 22.26 -34.89
CA GLU A 650 -37.07 23.11 -33.72
C GLU A 650 -38.25 23.34 -32.78
N GLN A 651 -39.50 23.30 -33.26
CA GLN A 651 -40.68 23.49 -32.41
C GLN A 651 -41.03 22.24 -31.59
N ASN A 652 -40.79 21.05 -32.14
CA ASN A 652 -41.06 19.79 -31.44
C ASN A 652 -39.98 19.54 -30.36
N ASP A 653 -38.72 19.88 -30.66
CA ASP A 653 -37.61 19.80 -29.70
C ASP A 653 -37.79 20.75 -28.51
N ARG A 654 -38.33 21.96 -28.73
CA ARG A 654 -38.54 22.92 -27.64
C ARG A 654 -39.67 22.51 -26.70
N LEU A 655 -40.77 21.96 -27.23
CA LEU A 655 -41.88 21.45 -26.43
C LEU A 655 -41.51 20.17 -25.67
N GLU A 656 -40.70 19.28 -26.29
CA GLU A 656 -40.19 18.07 -25.63
C GLU A 656 -39.15 18.42 -24.54
N GLN A 657 -38.25 19.38 -24.79
CA GLN A 657 -37.29 19.88 -23.79
C GLN A 657 -37.97 20.59 -22.62
N GLU A 658 -39.01 21.40 -22.88
CA GLU A 658 -39.80 22.03 -21.81
C GLU A 658 -40.55 20.97 -20.97
N ARG A 659 -41.10 19.92 -21.60
CA ARG A 659 -41.75 18.81 -20.89
C ARG A 659 -40.77 18.01 -20.02
N ILE A 660 -39.57 17.73 -20.54
CA ILE A 660 -38.50 17.06 -19.79
C ILE A 660 -38.00 17.94 -18.64
N ALA A 661 -37.84 19.25 -18.86
CA ALA A 661 -37.42 20.19 -17.81
C ALA A 661 -38.44 20.28 -16.67
N LEU A 662 -39.74 20.32 -16.99
CA LEU A 662 -40.83 20.30 -16.00
C LEU A 662 -40.85 18.99 -15.19
N TYR A 663 -40.74 17.85 -15.86
CA TYR A 663 -40.65 16.55 -15.19
C TYR A 663 -39.42 16.45 -14.27
N HIS A 664 -38.26 16.93 -14.72
CA HIS A 664 -37.05 16.99 -13.89
C HIS A 664 -37.21 17.92 -12.68
N ALA A 665 -37.88 19.07 -12.83
CA ALA A 665 -38.15 19.99 -11.74
C ALA A 665 -39.06 19.36 -10.67
N GLU A 666 -40.13 18.68 -11.09
CA GLU A 666 -41.03 17.94 -10.19
C GLU A 666 -40.31 16.82 -9.44
N VAL A 667 -39.47 16.03 -10.13
CA VAL A 667 -38.69 14.95 -9.49
C VAL A 667 -37.67 15.51 -8.49
N ILE A 668 -37.02 16.64 -8.80
CA ILE A 668 -36.11 17.30 -7.86
C ILE A 668 -36.86 17.80 -6.63
N GLU A 669 -38.04 18.38 -6.81
CA GLU A 669 -38.85 18.88 -5.70
C GLU A 669 -39.41 17.75 -4.83
N GLN A 670 -39.84 16.64 -5.45
CA GLN A 670 -40.27 15.44 -4.74
C GLN A 670 -39.13 14.85 -3.91
N ARG A 671 -37.91 14.74 -4.47
CA ARG A 671 -36.73 14.31 -3.71
C ARG A 671 -36.38 15.26 -2.55
N ARG A 672 -36.50 16.57 -2.75
CA ARG A 672 -36.29 17.56 -1.66
C ARG A 672 -37.31 17.37 -0.53
N ARG A 673 -38.58 17.07 -0.85
CA ARG A 673 -39.63 16.78 0.15
C ARG A 673 -39.35 15.48 0.90
N GLU A 674 -38.92 14.43 0.21
CA GLU A 674 -38.55 13.15 0.82
C GLU A 674 -37.30 13.25 1.70
N GLU A 675 -36.30 14.04 1.30
CA GLU A 675 -35.09 14.29 2.07
C GLU A 675 -35.39 15.13 3.32
N ALA A 676 -36.22 16.17 3.19
CA ALA A 676 -36.69 16.95 4.33
C ALA A 676 -37.50 16.09 5.32
N ALA A 677 -38.36 15.18 4.83
CA ALA A 677 -39.10 14.25 5.66
C ALA A 677 -38.18 13.27 6.42
N ARG A 678 -37.12 12.76 5.76
CA ARG A 678 -36.10 11.91 6.38
C ARG A 678 -35.30 12.64 7.45
N ILE A 679 -34.88 13.88 7.20
CA ILE A 679 -34.18 14.71 8.20
C ILE A 679 -35.09 14.97 9.40
N ALA A 680 -36.37 15.30 9.17
CA ALA A 680 -37.33 15.51 10.24
C ALA A 680 -37.59 14.24 11.07
N GLN A 681 -37.61 13.07 10.44
CA GLN A 681 -37.71 11.79 11.14
C GLN A 681 -36.46 11.51 12.00
N MET A 682 -35.27 11.72 11.44
CA MET A 682 -34.02 11.54 12.17
C MET A 682 -33.92 12.46 13.39
N GLN A 683 -34.35 13.71 13.26
CA GLN A 683 -34.42 14.67 14.37
C GLN A 683 -35.40 14.22 15.45
N ARG A 684 -36.57 13.69 15.09
CA ARG A 684 -37.55 13.13 16.05
C ARG A 684 -36.97 11.92 16.81
N GLU A 685 -36.27 11.02 16.11
CA GLU A 685 -35.62 9.86 16.73
C GLU A 685 -34.48 10.27 17.66
N GLN A 686 -33.69 11.29 17.29
CA GLN A 686 -32.65 11.84 18.16
C GLN A 686 -33.24 12.46 19.43
N LEU A 687 -34.30 13.25 19.30
CA LEU A 687 -35.00 13.83 20.45
C LEU A 687 -35.56 12.75 21.37
N SER A 688 -36.18 11.70 20.82
CA SER A 688 -36.67 10.56 21.61
C SER A 688 -35.55 9.88 22.39
N ARG A 689 -34.40 9.61 21.75
CA ARG A 689 -33.24 8.97 22.40
C ARG A 689 -32.66 9.83 23.52
N GLU A 690 -32.58 11.14 23.34
CA GLU A 690 -32.10 12.04 24.39
C GLU A 690 -33.09 12.07 25.57
N GLN A 691 -34.39 12.03 25.29
CA GLN A 691 -35.43 12.01 26.31
C GLN A 691 -35.43 10.68 27.11
N ASP A 692 -35.19 9.55 26.44
CA ASP A 692 -34.97 8.25 27.08
C ASP A 692 -33.70 8.26 27.94
N ARG A 693 -32.62 8.89 27.46
CA ARG A 693 -31.35 9.02 28.21
C ARG A 693 -31.54 9.84 29.49
N ILE A 694 -32.23 10.97 29.41
CA ILE A 694 -32.55 11.81 30.57
C ILE A 694 -33.42 11.03 31.56
N SER A 695 -34.42 10.29 31.07
CA SER A 695 -35.30 9.46 31.91
C SER A 695 -34.53 8.36 32.64
N ALA A 696 -33.59 7.70 31.96
CA ALA A 696 -32.73 6.67 32.56
C ALA A 696 -31.80 7.26 33.64
N GLN A 697 -31.18 8.42 33.37
CA GLN A 697 -30.35 9.12 34.37
C GLN A 697 -31.15 9.51 35.62
N HIS A 698 -32.39 9.95 35.44
CA HIS A 698 -33.26 10.29 36.56
C HIS A 698 -33.65 9.04 37.37
N ALA A 699 -33.94 7.91 36.71
CA ALA A 699 -34.22 6.64 37.38
C ALA A 699 -33.00 6.15 38.19
N GLU A 700 -31.80 6.20 37.63
CA GLU A 700 -30.56 5.84 38.33
C GLU A 700 -30.30 6.73 39.55
N ALA A 701 -30.59 8.04 39.45
CA ALA A 701 -30.43 8.97 40.58
C ALA A 701 -31.39 8.63 41.73
N ILE A 702 -32.64 8.25 41.43
CA ILE A 702 -33.62 7.80 42.43
C ILE A 702 -33.13 6.51 43.10
N GLU A 703 -32.64 5.55 42.32
CA GLU A 703 -32.15 4.28 42.83
C GLU A 703 -30.92 4.45 43.73
N ARG A 704 -30.01 5.36 43.37
CA ARG A 704 -28.85 5.73 44.18
C ARG A 704 -29.27 6.30 45.53
N ARG A 705 -30.23 7.24 45.57
CA ARG A 705 -30.76 7.81 46.81
C ARG A 705 -31.41 6.76 47.71
N LYS A 706 -32.12 5.78 47.12
CA LYS A 706 -32.68 4.65 47.88
C LYS A 706 -31.59 3.80 48.54
N ARG A 707 -30.53 3.46 47.79
CA ARG A 707 -29.39 2.68 48.31
C ARG A 707 -28.64 3.42 49.42
N GLU A 708 -28.43 4.73 49.26
CA GLU A 708 -27.79 5.57 50.28
C GLU A 708 -28.64 5.60 51.56
N GLY A 709 -29.95 5.80 51.45
CA GLY A 709 -30.86 5.77 52.61
C GLY A 709 -30.93 4.41 53.30
N GLU A 710 -30.84 3.30 52.55
CA GLU A 710 -30.82 1.95 53.11
C GLU A 710 -29.50 1.65 53.83
N GLN A 711 -28.35 2.11 53.29
CA GLN A 711 -27.06 2.02 53.96
C GLN A 711 -27.01 2.84 55.26
N GLU A 712 -27.64 4.02 55.28
CA GLU A 712 -27.72 4.86 56.47
C GLU A 712 -28.55 4.17 57.57
N ARG A 713 -29.72 3.62 57.24
CA ARG A 713 -30.52 2.81 58.17
C ARG A 713 -29.75 1.62 58.74
N GLN A 714 -29.02 0.89 57.91
CA GLN A 714 -28.18 -0.22 58.39
C GLN A 714 -27.05 0.24 59.32
N ARG A 715 -26.47 1.43 59.10
CA ARG A 715 -25.45 2.00 59.99
C ARG A 715 -26.07 2.39 61.33
N GLU A 716 -27.25 3.01 61.33
CA GLU A 716 -27.98 3.35 62.55
C GLU A 716 -28.37 2.10 63.35
N GLU A 717 -28.85 1.05 62.69
CA GLU A 717 -29.19 -0.23 63.33
C GLU A 717 -27.96 -0.89 63.97
N ARG A 718 -26.82 -0.93 63.27
CA ARG A 718 -25.56 -1.45 63.83
C ARG A 718 -25.07 -0.60 65.01
N ALA A 719 -25.18 0.72 64.92
CA ALA A 719 -24.83 1.61 66.03
C ALA A 719 -25.77 1.44 67.23
N ALA A 720 -27.05 1.14 67.00
CA ALA A 720 -28.02 0.84 68.05
C ALA A 720 -27.79 -0.55 68.67
N GLN A 721 -27.40 -1.54 67.88
CA GLN A 721 -26.99 -2.87 68.38
C GLN A 721 -25.71 -2.78 69.21
N TRP A 722 -24.71 -2.01 68.75
CA TRP A 722 -23.48 -1.78 69.50
C TRP A 722 -23.73 -1.09 70.84
N ARG A 723 -24.61 -0.07 70.86
CA ARG A 723 -25.04 0.60 72.10
C ARG A 723 -25.76 -0.35 73.07
N ARG A 724 -26.59 -1.26 72.55
CA ARG A 724 -27.24 -2.30 73.37
C ARG A 724 -26.24 -3.29 73.96
N GLN A 725 -25.28 -3.75 73.17
CA GLN A 725 -24.20 -4.62 73.66
C GLN A 725 -23.36 -3.90 74.72
N GLN A 726 -22.99 -2.63 74.53
CA GLN A 726 -22.24 -1.91 75.57
C GLN A 726 -23.02 -1.75 76.88
N ALA A 727 -24.33 -1.61 76.83
CA ALA A 727 -25.18 -1.54 78.02
C ALA A 727 -25.34 -2.90 78.73
N GLU A 728 -25.20 -4.03 78.04
CA GLU A 728 -25.20 -5.37 78.65
C GLU A 728 -23.85 -5.72 79.31
N TRP A 729 -22.78 -5.00 78.97
CA TRP A 729 -21.43 -5.22 79.51
C TRP A 729 -21.10 -4.32 80.72
N GLN A 730 -21.98 -3.37 81.04
CA GLN A 730 -21.94 -2.55 82.26
C GLN A 730 -22.92 -3.10 83.29
#